data_AF-A0A1I7ZM16-F1
#
_entry.id   AF-A0A1I7ZM16-F1
#
_cell.length_a   1.000
_cell.length_b   1.000
_cell.length_c   1.000
_cell.angle_alpha   90.00
_cell.angle_beta   90.00
_cell.angle_gamma   90.00
#
_symmetry.space_group_name_H-M   'P 1'
#
loop_
_entity.id
_entity.type
_entity.pdbx_description
1 polymer ?
#
loop_
_entity_poly.entity_id
_entity_poly.type
_entity_poly.pdbx_seq_one_letter_code
_entity_poly.pdbx_strand_id
1 'polypeptide(L)'
;MVTPKGCKLLEFNCRFGDPETEVLMRLLDSDLYTICVACSKGTLASTEINWKAQNVVGIVLASEGYPAKPTVNRRIQGIPEHNEETVVFHAGTKITEDGLVTSGGRVLCVVSIGNSFQEARNRALAVSEQIKFEGKYYRKDIGHFLLNKGNVSYSASGVDIAEGNALIASIKDVCLATRTPGTESIGGFGALVDLKAEGFNTPQLVIGMDGVGTKIAVAEATGHFDGLGYDLVGMCVNDVLCHCARPVAFLDYYVTGRLVKEEAAAVIRSIAKACKESGCALVGGETAEMPGVYNPGQWDVAGCCIGAREASWPQLPLTDSVSEGDVLLALPSNGLHSNGFSLVRKIVSDNGFSYKEPAPWNPLVSIGEELLRPTKLYVKSVIEALKSGKVKAIAHITGGGITENLPRVFPEQVAGEIQCGSWPVPEVFDWLHSNGPVAPAEMLKTFNCGVGLVLVVSAENQEAVTDSLLEHGESAIYKIGNVVKKTTNEQIVYKTVENTFKYRFVKTQSRKINVGILISGAGSNMKKLIEKSLYNKSNCSVRVVISNKADAGGIAIARSYGIETVVVPSVGEREQYEALITQELEKRGIELICLAGFMRILTASFVNRWKNRIINIHPSLLPSFKGAHAVKLALEAGVKVAGCTAHFADVEVDAGAIIAQETVPVYKDDT
;
A
#
# COMPACT_ATOMS: atom_id res chain seq x y z
N MET A 1 18.24 -3.45 -8.83
CA MET A 1 17.70 -2.13 -9.19
C MET A 1 16.48 -2.32 -10.08
N VAL A 2 15.32 -1.84 -9.61
CA VAL A 2 14.09 -1.85 -10.40
C VAL A 2 14.09 -0.61 -11.29
N THR A 3 13.86 -0.78 -12.58
CA THR A 3 13.69 0.34 -13.52
C THR A 3 12.23 0.42 -13.95
N PRO A 4 11.80 1.53 -14.59
CA PRO A 4 10.44 1.67 -15.12
C PRO A 4 10.03 0.61 -16.16
N LYS A 5 10.98 -0.22 -16.64
CA LYS A 5 10.74 -1.34 -17.57
C LYS A 5 10.86 -2.72 -16.91
N GLY A 6 10.79 -2.79 -15.59
CA GLY A 6 10.94 -4.02 -14.80
C GLY A 6 12.33 -4.21 -14.19
N CYS A 7 12.51 -5.33 -13.49
CA CYS A 7 13.80 -5.77 -12.97
C CYS A 7 14.77 -5.99 -14.13
N LYS A 8 15.81 -5.17 -14.21
CA LYS A 8 16.93 -5.43 -15.09
C LYS A 8 18.03 -6.11 -14.29
N LEU A 9 18.38 -7.32 -14.70
CA LEU A 9 19.63 -7.96 -14.30
C LEU A 9 20.77 -7.16 -14.94
N LEU A 10 21.56 -6.49 -14.12
CA LEU A 10 22.92 -6.13 -14.53
C LEU A 10 23.69 -7.45 -14.53
N GLU A 11 23.96 -7.99 -15.72
CA GLU A 11 25.01 -9.00 -15.84
C GLU A 11 26.33 -8.29 -15.52
N PHE A 12 26.71 -8.33 -14.25
CA PHE A 12 28.01 -7.87 -13.80
C PHE A 12 28.92 -9.09 -13.80
N ASN A 13 29.69 -9.26 -14.88
CA ASN A 13 30.60 -10.38 -15.06
C ASN A 13 31.86 -10.12 -14.20
N CYS A 14 31.84 -10.41 -12.90
CA CYS A 14 33.03 -10.34 -12.04
C CYS A 14 33.97 -11.50 -12.35
N ARG A 15 35.11 -11.22 -12.99
CA ARG A 15 36.20 -12.21 -13.14
C ARG A 15 37.33 -11.85 -12.19
N PHE A 16 38.10 -12.85 -11.75
CA PHE A 16 39.23 -12.62 -10.84
C PHE A 16 40.30 -11.66 -11.40
N GLY A 17 40.40 -11.53 -12.73
CA GLY A 17 41.31 -10.59 -13.39
C GLY A 17 40.69 -9.23 -13.72
N ASP A 18 39.47 -8.95 -13.26
CA ASP A 18 38.89 -7.62 -13.38
C ASP A 18 39.32 -6.74 -12.19
N PRO A 19 39.72 -5.48 -12.43
CA PRO A 19 40.18 -4.57 -11.38
C PRO A 19 39.23 -4.44 -10.19
N GLU A 20 37.92 -4.47 -10.43
CA GLU A 20 36.89 -4.40 -9.41
C GLU A 20 36.96 -5.60 -8.44
N THR A 21 37.21 -6.79 -8.98
CA THR A 21 37.39 -8.03 -8.19
C THR A 21 38.73 -8.01 -7.47
N GLU A 22 39.81 -7.65 -8.16
CA GLU A 22 41.15 -7.55 -7.58
C GLU A 22 41.18 -6.63 -6.35
N VAL A 23 40.49 -5.48 -6.43
CA VAL A 23 40.35 -4.53 -5.33
C VAL A 23 39.59 -5.12 -4.16
N LEU A 24 38.43 -5.73 -4.39
CA LEU A 24 37.62 -6.30 -3.32
C LEU A 24 38.32 -7.50 -2.65
N MET A 25 38.96 -8.36 -3.43
CA MET A 25 39.66 -9.55 -2.92
C MET A 25 40.78 -9.22 -1.93
N ARG A 26 41.34 -8.01 -1.97
CA ARG A 26 42.32 -7.56 -0.97
C ARG A 26 41.75 -7.39 0.43
N LEU A 27 40.43 -7.17 0.54
CA LEU A 27 39.73 -7.07 1.82
C LEU A 27 39.14 -8.39 2.31
N LEU A 28 39.13 -9.44 1.47
CA LEU A 28 38.63 -10.74 1.91
C LEU A 28 39.60 -11.33 2.94
N ASP A 29 39.09 -11.58 4.15
CA ASP A 29 39.86 -12.19 5.23
C ASP A 29 39.67 -13.70 5.28
N SER A 30 38.45 -14.17 4.95
CA SER A 30 38.16 -15.60 4.81
C SER A 30 38.91 -16.24 3.64
N ASP A 31 39.20 -17.54 3.77
CA ASP A 31 39.81 -18.32 2.68
C ASP A 31 38.85 -18.48 1.48
N LEU A 32 39.28 -17.97 0.33
CA LEU A 32 38.53 -18.03 -0.93
C LEU A 32 38.24 -19.48 -1.36
N TYR A 33 39.17 -20.42 -1.12
CA TYR A 33 38.95 -21.82 -1.48
C TYR A 33 37.76 -22.40 -0.71
N THR A 34 37.70 -22.15 0.60
CA THR A 34 36.58 -22.55 1.46
C THR A 34 35.25 -22.00 0.95
N ILE A 35 35.21 -20.73 0.52
CA ILE A 35 34.01 -20.09 -0.05
C ILE A 35 33.60 -20.77 -1.36
N CYS A 36 34.54 -21.02 -2.28
CA CYS A 36 34.28 -21.70 -3.54
C CYS A 36 33.75 -23.14 -3.33
N VAL A 37 34.30 -23.86 -2.35
CA VAL A 37 33.80 -25.18 -1.97
C VAL A 37 32.38 -25.10 -1.40
N ALA A 38 32.09 -24.12 -0.54
CA ALA A 38 30.75 -23.91 -0.01
C ALA A 38 29.73 -23.59 -1.11
N CYS A 39 30.10 -22.77 -2.09
CA CYS A 39 29.27 -22.49 -3.27
C CYS A 39 28.96 -23.77 -4.06
N SER A 40 29.97 -24.59 -4.36
CA SER A 40 29.77 -25.83 -5.12
C SER A 40 28.96 -26.89 -4.37
N LYS A 41 28.95 -26.85 -3.04
CA LYS A 41 28.15 -27.75 -2.18
C LYS A 41 26.78 -27.18 -1.79
N GLY A 42 26.46 -25.95 -2.19
CA GLY A 42 25.20 -25.28 -1.79
C GLY A 42 25.12 -24.89 -0.32
N THR A 43 26.26 -24.84 0.41
CA THR A 43 26.33 -24.54 1.85
C THR A 43 26.82 -23.13 2.15
N LEU A 44 26.81 -22.23 1.16
CA LEU A 44 27.29 -20.86 1.33
C LEU A 44 26.52 -20.10 2.42
N ALA A 45 25.21 -20.31 2.52
CA ALA A 45 24.34 -19.64 3.50
C ALA A 45 24.72 -19.94 4.97
N SER A 46 25.45 -21.02 5.23
CA SER A 46 25.93 -21.41 6.56
C SER A 46 27.44 -21.22 6.74
N THR A 47 28.10 -20.54 5.80
CA THR A 47 29.55 -20.28 5.85
C THR A 47 29.80 -18.83 6.24
N GLU A 48 30.58 -18.60 7.29
CA GLU A 48 30.95 -17.26 7.73
C GLU A 48 32.00 -16.65 6.80
N ILE A 49 31.73 -15.45 6.26
CA ILE A 49 32.60 -14.73 5.35
C ILE A 49 33.02 -13.40 5.99
N ASN A 50 34.28 -13.31 6.38
CA ASN A 50 34.87 -12.19 7.06
C ASN A 50 35.64 -11.28 6.09
N TRP A 51 35.55 -9.99 6.35
CA TRP A 51 36.21 -8.94 5.57
C TRP A 51 37.01 -8.03 6.52
N LYS A 52 38.18 -7.59 6.06
CA LYS A 52 39.02 -6.64 6.81
C LYS A 52 38.32 -5.29 6.89
N ALA A 53 38.29 -4.70 8.08
CA ALA A 53 37.75 -3.36 8.34
C ALA A 53 38.73 -2.25 7.91
N GLN A 54 39.29 -2.35 6.70
CA GLN A 54 40.24 -1.40 6.12
C GLN A 54 39.68 -0.85 4.81
N ASN A 55 40.33 0.20 4.30
CA ASN A 55 39.98 0.82 3.03
C ASN A 55 40.93 0.34 1.94
N VAL A 56 40.43 0.18 0.71
CA VAL A 56 41.23 -0.25 -0.44
C VAL A 56 40.98 0.65 -1.64
N VAL A 57 42.02 0.93 -2.42
CA VAL A 57 41.95 1.70 -3.66
C VAL A 57 42.74 1.02 -4.76
N GLY A 58 42.11 0.82 -5.92
CA GLY A 58 42.75 0.35 -7.15
C GLY A 58 42.89 1.46 -8.18
N ILE A 59 44.07 1.57 -8.79
CA ILE A 59 44.38 2.51 -9.87
C ILE A 59 44.90 1.72 -11.07
N VAL A 60 44.17 1.77 -12.18
CA VAL A 60 44.58 1.13 -13.43
C VAL A 60 45.52 2.04 -14.21
N LEU A 61 46.70 1.52 -14.55
CA LEU A 61 47.65 2.14 -15.47
C LEU A 61 47.36 1.66 -16.89
N ALA A 62 47.10 2.58 -17.80
CA ALA A 62 46.73 2.28 -19.18
C ALA A 62 47.80 2.75 -20.18
N SER A 63 47.89 2.04 -21.29
CA SER A 63 48.70 2.43 -22.47
C SER A 63 47.96 3.47 -23.30
N GLU A 64 48.69 4.45 -23.80
CA GLU A 64 48.23 5.44 -24.78
C GLU A 64 47.40 4.79 -25.90
N GLY A 65 46.26 5.41 -26.23
CA GLY A 65 45.33 4.91 -27.24
C GLY A 65 44.24 3.98 -26.70
N TYR A 66 44.28 3.55 -25.43
CA TYR A 66 43.14 2.90 -24.78
C TYR A 66 41.94 3.88 -24.62
N PRO A 67 40.67 3.45 -24.75
CA PRO A 67 40.20 2.08 -24.99
C PRO A 67 40.21 1.62 -26.46
N ALA A 68 40.62 2.47 -27.41
CA ALA A 68 40.52 2.19 -28.83
C ALA A 68 41.64 1.27 -29.37
N LYS A 69 42.84 1.81 -29.58
CA LYS A 69 43.99 1.08 -30.13
C LYS A 69 45.22 1.34 -29.25
N PRO A 70 45.41 0.55 -28.19
CA PRO A 70 46.49 0.77 -27.23
C PRO A 70 47.85 0.49 -27.85
N THR A 71 48.85 1.29 -27.47
CA THR A 71 50.24 1.04 -27.80
C THR A 71 50.79 -0.14 -26.97
N VAL A 72 51.54 -1.01 -27.65
CA VAL A 72 52.16 -2.22 -27.08
C VAL A 72 53.67 -2.18 -27.27
N ASN A 73 54.38 -3.12 -26.65
CA ASN A 73 55.84 -3.25 -26.66
C ASN A 73 56.59 -2.04 -26.06
N ARG A 74 55.97 -1.30 -25.13
CA ARG A 74 56.64 -0.25 -24.36
C ARG A 74 57.25 -0.85 -23.10
N ARG A 75 58.54 -0.59 -22.85
CA ARG A 75 59.25 -1.11 -21.68
C ARG A 75 58.64 -0.58 -20.38
N ILE A 76 58.38 -1.49 -19.44
CA ILE A 76 57.84 -1.19 -18.11
C ILE A 76 58.97 -1.28 -17.08
N GLN A 77 59.13 -0.25 -16.26
CA GLN A 77 60.16 -0.15 -15.22
C GLN A 77 59.57 0.34 -13.90
N GLY A 78 60.26 0.06 -12.79
CA GLY A 78 59.91 0.61 -11.48
C GLY A 78 58.68 -0.01 -10.82
N ILE A 79 58.34 -1.27 -11.14
CA ILE A 79 57.34 -2.03 -10.39
C ILE A 79 57.94 -2.40 -9.03
N PRO A 80 57.36 -1.98 -7.90
CA PRO A 80 57.84 -2.36 -6.58
C PRO A 80 57.52 -3.83 -6.28
N GLU A 81 58.26 -4.41 -5.33
CA GLU A 81 57.92 -5.73 -4.79
C GLU A 81 56.54 -5.68 -4.10
N HIS A 82 55.79 -6.78 -4.21
CA HIS A 82 54.51 -6.92 -3.53
C HIS A 82 54.72 -6.97 -2.02
N ASN A 83 53.81 -6.32 -1.29
CA ASN A 83 53.73 -6.44 0.16
C ASN A 83 52.27 -6.53 0.60
N GLU A 84 52.05 -6.65 1.91
CA GLU A 84 50.70 -6.79 2.47
C GLU A 84 49.80 -5.57 2.20
N GLU A 85 50.39 -4.38 2.07
CA GLU A 85 49.65 -3.14 1.90
C GLU A 85 49.39 -2.80 0.44
N THR A 86 50.27 -3.18 -0.48
CA THR A 86 50.17 -2.85 -1.91
C THR A 86 50.57 -4.00 -2.81
N VAL A 87 49.71 -4.28 -3.79
CA VAL A 87 49.90 -5.30 -4.82
C VAL A 87 49.74 -4.65 -6.19
N VAL A 88 50.58 -5.04 -7.15
CA VAL A 88 50.50 -4.58 -8.54
C VAL A 88 50.11 -5.76 -9.42
N PHE A 89 48.85 -5.82 -9.85
CA PHE A 89 48.37 -6.89 -10.72
C PHE A 89 48.75 -6.60 -12.17
N HIS A 90 49.18 -7.66 -12.86
CA HIS A 90 49.58 -7.63 -14.26
C HIS A 90 48.39 -8.02 -15.15
N ALA A 91 48.02 -7.13 -16.08
CA ALA A 91 46.96 -7.39 -17.05
C ALA A 91 47.54 -7.45 -18.47
N GLY A 92 47.56 -6.34 -19.20
CA GLY A 92 48.16 -6.23 -20.53
C GLY A 92 49.68 -6.10 -20.49
N THR A 93 50.39 -7.11 -19.97
CA THR A 93 51.87 -7.16 -19.96
C THR A 93 52.41 -8.43 -20.61
N LYS A 94 53.63 -8.36 -21.14
CA LYS A 94 54.34 -9.50 -21.73
C LYS A 94 55.82 -9.42 -21.40
N ILE A 95 56.47 -10.56 -21.15
CA ILE A 95 57.92 -10.63 -20.99
C ILE A 95 58.54 -10.92 -22.38
N THR A 96 59.52 -10.12 -22.77
CA THR A 96 60.34 -10.29 -23.98
C THR A 96 61.82 -10.35 -23.61
N GLU A 97 62.70 -10.56 -24.59
CA GLU A 97 64.16 -10.54 -24.40
C GLU A 97 64.65 -9.19 -23.83
N ASP A 98 63.94 -8.09 -24.13
CA ASP A 98 64.23 -6.74 -23.62
C ASP A 98 63.62 -6.43 -22.23
N GLY A 99 62.94 -7.42 -21.63
CA GLY A 99 62.30 -7.34 -20.32
C GLY A 99 60.77 -7.23 -20.39
N LEU A 100 60.16 -6.67 -19.34
CA LEU A 100 58.71 -6.54 -19.24
C LEU A 100 58.20 -5.39 -20.12
N VAL A 101 57.21 -5.66 -20.97
CA VAL A 101 56.62 -4.68 -21.88
C VAL A 101 55.09 -4.65 -21.83
N THR A 102 54.49 -3.56 -22.30
CA THR A 102 53.03 -3.44 -22.48
C THR A 102 52.53 -4.37 -23.59
N SER A 103 51.35 -4.96 -23.44
CA SER A 103 50.74 -5.92 -24.39
C SER A 103 49.22 -5.77 -24.49
N GLY A 104 48.65 -4.69 -23.93
CA GLY A 104 47.21 -4.43 -23.94
C GLY A 104 46.87 -3.02 -23.46
N GLY A 105 45.57 -2.76 -23.31
CA GLY A 105 45.06 -1.44 -22.93
C GLY A 105 45.15 -1.11 -21.45
N ARG A 106 44.54 -1.96 -20.60
CA ARG A 106 44.75 -1.95 -19.15
C ARG A 106 46.04 -2.72 -18.88
N VAL A 107 47.11 -2.04 -18.50
CA VAL A 107 48.46 -2.62 -18.41
C VAL A 107 48.69 -3.21 -17.02
N LEU A 108 48.51 -2.40 -15.97
CA LEU A 108 48.69 -2.79 -14.57
C LEU A 108 47.54 -2.26 -13.72
N CYS A 109 47.22 -2.93 -12.62
CA CYS A 109 46.29 -2.45 -11.60
C CYS A 109 47.04 -2.35 -10.26
N VAL A 110 47.27 -1.13 -9.77
CA VAL A 110 47.92 -0.86 -8.50
C VAL A 110 46.86 -0.81 -7.41
N VAL A 111 46.88 -1.76 -6.48
CA VAL A 111 45.89 -1.87 -5.42
C VAL A 111 46.55 -1.72 -4.06
N SER A 112 46.14 -0.71 -3.30
CA SER A 112 46.67 -0.45 -1.96
C SER A 112 45.56 -0.45 -0.90
N ILE A 113 45.86 -1.02 0.27
CA ILE A 113 45.04 -1.00 1.48
C ILE A 113 45.55 0.11 2.41
N GLY A 114 44.70 0.66 3.26
CA GLY A 114 45.07 1.61 4.32
C GLY A 114 44.01 1.68 5.43
N ASN A 115 44.37 2.25 6.58
CA ASN A 115 43.47 2.43 7.71
C ASN A 115 42.45 3.55 7.45
N SER A 116 42.76 4.44 6.51
CA SER A 116 41.81 5.40 5.94
C SER A 116 41.77 5.34 4.42
N PHE A 117 40.67 5.79 3.83
CA PHE A 117 40.54 5.90 2.37
C PHE A 117 41.61 6.82 1.75
N GLN A 118 41.92 7.95 2.41
CA GLN A 118 42.95 8.89 1.97
C GLN A 118 44.34 8.23 1.94
N GLU A 119 44.64 7.44 2.96
CA GLU A 119 45.91 6.71 3.07
C GLU A 119 46.04 5.65 1.97
N ALA A 120 45.03 4.79 1.80
CA ALA A 120 45.00 3.79 0.73
C ALA A 120 45.19 4.43 -0.66
N ARG A 121 44.49 5.55 -0.92
CA ARG A 121 44.60 6.31 -2.16
C ARG A 121 45.99 6.91 -2.38
N ASN A 122 46.57 7.53 -1.34
CA ASN A 122 47.89 8.16 -1.45
C ASN A 122 48.98 7.12 -1.76
N ARG A 123 48.90 5.94 -1.13
CA ARG A 123 49.82 4.82 -1.41
C ARG A 123 49.69 4.32 -2.85
N ALA A 124 48.45 4.09 -3.32
CA ALA A 124 48.21 3.63 -4.69
C ALA A 124 48.70 4.66 -5.73
N LEU A 125 48.53 5.95 -5.47
CA LEU A 125 49.03 7.03 -6.32
C LEU A 125 50.56 7.10 -6.34
N ALA A 126 51.21 6.97 -5.18
CA ALA A 126 52.67 6.99 -5.09
C ALA A 126 53.32 5.85 -5.90
N VAL A 127 52.78 4.63 -5.78
CA VAL A 127 53.24 3.47 -6.57
C VAL A 127 52.92 3.63 -8.05
N SER A 128 51.74 4.16 -8.38
CA SER A 128 51.36 4.49 -9.76
C SER A 128 52.31 5.51 -10.40
N GLU A 129 52.82 6.47 -9.63
CA GLU A 129 53.80 7.46 -10.07
C GLU A 129 55.20 6.87 -10.29
N GLN A 130 55.61 5.94 -9.43
CA GLN A 130 56.89 5.24 -9.50
C GLN A 130 57.03 4.41 -10.79
N ILE A 131 56.00 3.67 -11.19
CA ILE A 131 56.02 2.80 -12.37
C ILE A 131 56.13 3.64 -13.66
N LYS A 132 57.05 3.32 -14.56
CA LYS A 132 57.27 4.06 -15.83
C LYS A 132 57.10 3.15 -17.05
N PHE A 133 56.34 3.64 -18.03
CA PHE A 133 56.37 3.19 -19.42
C PHE A 133 55.90 4.33 -20.32
N GLU A 134 56.36 4.34 -21.57
CA GLU A 134 56.01 5.37 -22.55
C GLU A 134 54.50 5.37 -22.83
N GLY A 135 53.89 6.56 -22.86
CA GLY A 135 52.45 6.70 -23.08
C GLY A 135 51.57 6.27 -21.89
N LYS A 136 52.14 6.04 -20.70
CA LYS A 136 51.37 5.73 -19.48
C LYS A 136 50.42 6.87 -19.12
N TYR A 137 49.15 6.53 -18.90
CA TYR A 137 48.22 7.42 -18.22
C TYR A 137 47.32 6.65 -17.24
N TYR A 138 46.83 7.38 -16.24
CA TYR A 138 45.90 6.88 -15.23
C TYR A 138 45.16 8.07 -14.63
N ARG A 139 43.99 7.80 -14.05
CA ARG A 139 43.15 8.82 -13.44
C ARG A 139 43.63 9.15 -12.03
N LYS A 140 43.88 10.43 -11.75
CA LYS A 140 44.23 10.93 -10.40
C LYS A 140 43.00 11.32 -9.58
N ASP A 141 41.85 11.47 -10.21
CA ASP A 141 40.57 11.82 -9.59
C ASP A 141 39.81 10.62 -8.98
N ILE A 142 40.36 9.41 -9.11
CA ILE A 142 39.85 8.21 -8.45
C ILE A 142 39.76 8.47 -6.94
N GLY A 143 38.55 8.35 -6.38
CA GLY A 143 38.30 8.59 -4.95
C GLY A 143 38.13 10.05 -4.52
N HIS A 144 38.27 11.03 -5.43
CA HIS A 144 38.24 12.46 -5.05
C HIS A 144 36.90 12.91 -4.43
N PHE A 145 35.78 12.30 -4.82
CA PHE A 145 34.46 12.60 -4.24
C PHE A 145 34.35 12.20 -2.75
N LEU A 146 35.15 11.23 -2.30
CA LEU A 146 35.20 10.82 -0.89
C LEU A 146 36.10 11.73 -0.04
N LEU A 147 37.05 12.43 -0.67
CA LEU A 147 37.95 13.37 0.00
C LEU A 147 37.32 14.76 0.20
N ASN A 148 36.34 15.12 -0.63
CA ASN A 148 35.54 16.34 -0.49
C ASN A 148 34.40 16.21 0.54
N LYS A 149 34.27 15.06 1.22
CA LYS A 149 33.47 14.97 2.44
C LYS A 149 34.31 15.53 3.60
N GLY A 150 34.27 16.85 3.74
CA GLY A 150 34.56 17.50 5.03
C GLY A 150 33.62 16.97 6.13
N ASN A 151 33.98 17.22 7.38
CA ASN A 151 33.27 16.80 8.61
C ASN A 151 31.80 16.44 8.41
N VAL A 152 31.44 15.21 8.80
CA VAL A 152 30.05 14.75 8.86
C VAL A 152 29.31 15.63 9.87
N SER A 153 28.61 16.66 9.38
CA SER A 153 27.61 17.39 10.16
C SER A 153 26.32 16.58 10.20
N TYR A 154 25.47 16.83 11.19
CA TYR A 154 24.11 16.27 11.23
C TYR A 154 23.33 16.55 9.93
N SER A 155 23.61 17.67 9.26
CA SER A 155 23.06 17.98 7.94
C SER A 155 23.57 17.09 6.80
N ALA A 156 24.78 16.53 6.91
CA ALA A 156 25.30 15.57 5.94
C ALA A 156 24.64 14.17 6.06
N SER A 157 23.91 13.91 7.14
CA SER A 157 23.00 12.76 7.25
C SER A 157 21.72 12.93 6.43
N GLY A 158 21.50 14.11 5.83
CA GLY A 158 20.29 14.43 5.07
C GLY A 158 19.23 15.16 5.88
N VAL A 159 19.60 15.84 6.97
CA VAL A 159 18.68 16.63 7.82
C VAL A 159 18.86 18.12 7.55
N ASP A 160 17.82 18.81 7.07
CA ASP A 160 17.89 20.25 6.84
C ASP A 160 17.44 21.06 8.07
N ILE A 161 18.41 21.46 8.90
CA ILE A 161 18.18 22.28 10.09
C ILE A 161 17.58 23.66 9.73
N ALA A 162 17.92 24.22 8.56
CA ALA A 162 17.39 25.51 8.14
C ALA A 162 15.91 25.38 7.75
N GLU A 163 15.54 24.31 7.06
CA GLU A 163 14.14 24.01 6.72
C GLU A 163 13.30 23.74 7.97
N GLY A 164 13.83 22.99 8.95
CA GLY A 164 13.19 22.79 10.25
C GLY A 164 12.95 24.10 11.01
N ASN A 165 13.96 24.98 11.08
CA ASN A 165 13.80 26.31 11.70
C ASN A 165 12.78 27.18 10.94
N ALA A 166 12.75 27.10 9.62
CA ALA A 166 11.79 27.83 8.80
C ALA A 166 10.36 27.31 8.96
N LEU A 167 10.18 26.00 9.20
CA LEU A 167 8.90 25.40 9.56
C LEU A 167 8.42 25.98 10.90
N ILE A 168 9.24 25.89 11.95
CA ILE A 168 8.92 26.41 13.31
C ILE A 168 8.48 27.88 13.24
N ALA A 169 9.24 28.71 12.51
CA ALA A 169 8.91 30.13 12.34
C ALA A 169 7.54 30.33 11.67
N SER A 170 7.16 29.47 10.72
CA SER A 170 5.90 29.59 9.96
C SER A 170 4.64 29.14 10.72
N ILE A 171 4.78 28.28 11.74
CA ILE A 171 3.67 27.73 12.51
C ILE A 171 3.48 28.42 13.87
N LYS A 172 4.49 29.19 14.32
CA LYS A 172 4.55 29.80 15.65
C LYS A 172 3.26 30.51 16.05
N ASP A 173 2.74 31.40 15.21
CA ASP A 173 1.55 32.20 15.53
C ASP A 173 0.29 31.36 15.68
N VAL A 174 0.16 30.32 14.87
CA VAL A 174 -1.00 29.42 14.90
C VAL A 174 -0.98 28.58 16.17
N CYS A 175 0.20 28.09 16.58
CA CYS A 175 0.31 27.36 17.82
C CYS A 175 0.14 28.28 19.06
N LEU A 176 0.66 29.52 19.01
CA LEU A 176 0.43 30.54 20.04
C LEU A 176 -1.06 30.89 20.22
N ALA A 177 -1.86 30.82 19.15
CA ALA A 177 -3.29 31.07 19.20
C ALA A 177 -4.11 29.98 19.92
N THR A 178 -3.47 28.87 20.32
CA THR A 178 -4.08 27.78 21.09
C THR A 178 -3.92 27.93 22.61
N ARG A 179 -3.15 28.93 23.06
CA ARG A 179 -2.87 29.14 24.48
C ARG A 179 -4.15 29.23 25.31
N THR A 180 -4.09 28.59 26.46
CA THR A 180 -5.09 28.65 27.53
C THR A 180 -4.50 29.35 28.75
N PRO A 181 -5.32 29.80 29.73
CA PRO A 181 -4.83 30.57 30.88
C PRO A 181 -3.70 29.93 31.68
N GLY A 182 -3.64 28.59 31.76
CA GLY A 182 -2.61 27.85 32.48
C GLY A 182 -1.47 27.33 31.61
N THR A 183 -1.31 27.80 30.38
CA THR A 183 -0.21 27.35 29.49
C THR A 183 0.65 28.52 29.05
N GLU A 184 1.97 28.31 29.00
CA GLU A 184 2.93 29.33 28.60
C GLU A 184 3.26 29.31 27.09
N SER A 185 4.28 30.07 26.69
CA SER A 185 4.77 30.10 25.31
C SER A 185 5.33 28.76 24.84
N ILE A 186 5.18 28.52 23.54
CA ILE A 186 5.82 27.40 22.83
C ILE A 186 7.30 27.73 22.62
N GLY A 187 8.16 26.78 23.01
CA GLY A 187 9.61 26.84 22.86
C GLY A 187 10.36 26.63 24.18
N GLY A 188 11.50 25.94 24.13
CA GLY A 188 12.28 25.55 25.32
C GLY A 188 12.45 24.04 25.42
N PHE A 189 12.92 23.54 26.57
CA PHE A 189 13.12 22.10 26.81
C PHE A 189 11.83 21.33 27.09
N GLY A 190 10.73 22.03 27.37
CA GLY A 190 9.44 21.46 27.71
C GLY A 190 8.41 22.55 28.02
N ALA A 191 7.15 22.15 28.14
CA ALA A 191 6.05 23.05 28.45
C ALA A 191 5.56 22.88 29.90
N LEU A 192 5.19 24.01 30.52
CA LEU A 192 4.54 24.04 31.82
C LEU A 192 3.03 24.19 31.64
N VAL A 193 2.26 23.40 32.40
CA VAL A 193 0.80 23.44 32.45
C VAL A 193 0.38 23.66 33.90
N ASP A 194 -0.05 24.88 34.23
CA ASP A 194 -0.61 25.24 35.52
C ASP A 194 -2.10 24.85 35.57
N LEU A 195 -2.36 23.67 36.16
CA LEU A 195 -3.72 23.15 36.31
C LEU A 195 -4.59 24.02 37.21
N LYS A 196 -4.00 24.78 38.14
CA LYS A 196 -4.76 25.70 39.00
C LYS A 196 -5.26 26.90 38.20
N ALA A 197 -4.42 27.46 37.33
CA ALA A 197 -4.82 28.51 36.40
C ALA A 197 -5.84 28.03 35.35
N GLU A 198 -5.82 26.72 35.00
CA GLU A 198 -6.86 26.05 34.20
C GLU A 198 -8.18 25.79 34.96
N GLY A 199 -8.27 26.21 36.22
CA GLY A 199 -9.46 26.11 37.05
C GLY A 199 -9.61 24.81 37.84
N PHE A 200 -8.57 23.97 37.91
CA PHE A 200 -8.61 22.74 38.71
C PHE A 200 -8.07 22.96 40.13
N ASN A 201 -8.74 22.38 41.12
CA ASN A 201 -8.33 22.45 42.53
C ASN A 201 -7.58 21.17 42.95
N THR A 202 -8.15 20.02 42.61
CA THR A 202 -7.62 18.68 42.95
C THR A 202 -7.55 17.81 41.70
N PRO A 203 -6.68 18.17 40.73
CA PRO A 203 -6.65 17.54 39.44
C PRO A 203 -6.07 16.11 39.50
N GLN A 204 -6.63 15.24 38.68
CA GLN A 204 -6.03 13.99 38.24
C GLN A 204 -5.77 14.08 36.74
N LEU A 205 -4.63 13.56 36.30
CA LEU A 205 -4.24 13.57 34.88
C LEU A 205 -4.69 12.30 34.18
N VAL A 206 -5.12 12.46 32.93
CA VAL A 206 -5.43 11.37 31.99
C VAL A 206 -4.60 11.63 30.74
N ILE A 207 -3.85 10.64 30.28
CA ILE A 207 -2.92 10.78 29.15
C ILE A 207 -3.34 9.79 28.08
N GLY A 208 -3.50 10.27 26.85
CA GLY A 208 -3.81 9.45 25.69
C GLY A 208 -2.87 9.77 24.53
N MET A 209 -2.40 8.76 23.82
CA MET A 209 -1.51 8.90 22.68
C MET A 209 -2.01 8.05 21.52
N ASP A 210 -2.03 8.62 20.32
CA ASP A 210 -2.46 7.92 19.11
C ASP A 210 -1.81 8.53 17.85
N GLY A 211 -1.98 7.88 16.71
CA GLY A 211 -1.59 8.36 15.39
C GLY A 211 -2.79 8.50 14.46
N VAL A 212 -2.55 9.06 13.27
CA VAL A 212 -3.57 9.12 12.21
C VAL A 212 -3.75 7.75 11.53
N GLY A 213 -2.66 7.00 11.40
CA GLY A 213 -2.64 5.72 10.71
C GLY A 213 -2.79 5.84 9.19
N THR A 214 -3.29 4.78 8.55
CA THR A 214 -3.21 4.63 7.07
C THR A 214 -4.05 5.61 6.24
N LYS A 215 -4.80 6.53 6.88
CA LYS A 215 -5.46 7.67 6.24
C LYS A 215 -4.45 8.66 5.62
N ILE A 216 -3.23 8.74 6.16
CA ILE A 216 -2.12 9.53 5.61
C ILE A 216 -1.90 9.25 4.11
N ALA A 217 -1.96 7.99 3.69
CA ALA A 217 -1.74 7.63 2.30
C ALA A 217 -2.84 8.14 1.34
N VAL A 218 -4.06 8.38 1.83
CA VAL A 218 -5.12 9.01 1.03
C VAL A 218 -4.88 10.51 0.92
N ALA A 219 -4.42 11.15 2.00
CA ALA A 219 -4.01 12.55 2.00
C ALA A 219 -2.84 12.78 1.01
N GLU A 220 -1.81 11.93 1.04
CA GLU A 220 -0.70 11.97 0.08
C GLU A 220 -1.17 11.80 -1.36
N ALA A 221 -2.05 10.83 -1.63
CA ALA A 221 -2.55 10.57 -2.98
C ALA A 221 -3.41 11.71 -3.55
N THR A 222 -3.98 12.56 -2.69
CA THR A 222 -4.85 13.68 -3.08
C THR A 222 -4.18 15.05 -2.95
N GLY A 223 -3.11 15.17 -2.16
CA GLY A 223 -2.45 16.44 -1.81
C GLY A 223 -3.21 17.28 -0.77
N HIS A 224 -4.12 16.70 0.01
CA HIS A 224 -4.92 17.40 1.02
C HIS A 224 -4.57 16.94 2.43
N PHE A 225 -3.98 17.83 3.24
CA PHE A 225 -3.42 17.51 4.57
C PHE A 225 -4.10 18.27 5.72
N ASP A 226 -4.93 19.24 5.38
CA ASP A 226 -5.55 20.24 6.24
C ASP A 226 -6.65 19.68 7.17
N GLY A 227 -7.10 18.43 6.93
CA GLY A 227 -7.97 17.68 7.84
C GLY A 227 -7.24 16.74 8.81
N LEU A 228 -5.97 16.41 8.57
CA LEU A 228 -5.29 15.34 9.33
C LEU A 228 -4.99 15.70 10.78
N GLY A 229 -4.86 16.97 11.10
CA GLY A 229 -4.67 17.39 12.49
C GLY A 229 -5.92 17.22 13.34
N TYR A 230 -7.10 17.34 12.76
CA TYR A 230 -8.36 16.97 13.41
C TYR A 230 -8.47 15.46 13.63
N ASP A 231 -7.95 14.65 12.69
CA ASP A 231 -7.85 13.21 12.88
C ASP A 231 -6.93 12.88 14.05
N LEU A 232 -5.71 13.42 14.05
CA LEU A 232 -4.74 13.18 15.12
C LEU A 232 -5.25 13.62 16.50
N VAL A 233 -5.72 14.86 16.60
CA VAL A 233 -6.23 15.41 17.87
C VAL A 233 -7.50 14.66 18.29
N GLY A 234 -8.42 14.40 17.35
CA GLY A 234 -9.67 13.70 17.60
C GLY A 234 -9.48 12.30 18.17
N MET A 235 -8.51 11.54 17.67
CA MET A 235 -8.18 10.22 18.20
C MET A 235 -7.78 10.30 19.69
N CYS A 236 -6.89 11.23 20.06
CA CYS A 236 -6.43 11.31 21.45
C CYS A 236 -7.43 11.98 22.40
N VAL A 237 -8.06 13.09 22.00
CA VAL A 237 -8.92 13.87 22.92
C VAL A 237 -10.23 13.14 23.23
N ASN A 238 -10.78 12.37 22.27
CA ASN A 238 -12.00 11.60 22.48
C ASN A 238 -11.74 10.37 23.39
N ASP A 239 -10.54 9.79 23.35
CA ASP A 239 -10.13 8.74 24.28
C ASP A 239 -9.95 9.27 25.71
N VAL A 240 -9.27 10.41 25.86
CA VAL A 240 -9.13 11.10 27.15
C VAL A 240 -10.49 11.48 27.73
N LEU A 241 -11.40 11.94 26.88
CA LEU A 241 -12.78 12.28 27.26
C LEU A 241 -13.53 11.06 27.84
N CYS A 242 -13.19 9.84 27.44
CA CYS A 242 -13.84 8.63 27.96
C CYS A 242 -13.61 8.41 29.47
N HIS A 243 -12.64 9.12 30.06
CA HIS A 243 -12.38 9.14 31.50
C HIS A 243 -12.99 10.34 32.23
N CYS A 244 -13.97 11.03 31.60
CA CYS A 244 -14.53 12.28 32.09
C CYS A 244 -13.45 13.36 32.31
N ALA A 245 -12.43 13.40 31.46
CA ALA A 245 -11.36 14.40 31.51
C ALA A 245 -11.50 15.45 30.40
N ARG A 246 -11.15 16.69 30.74
CA ARG A 246 -11.03 17.78 29.77
C ARG A 246 -9.58 17.85 29.27
N PRO A 247 -9.33 17.87 27.94
CA PRO A 247 -8.01 18.17 27.39
C PRO A 247 -7.48 19.52 27.89
N VAL A 248 -6.21 19.56 28.30
CA VAL A 248 -5.52 20.80 28.72
C VAL A 248 -4.31 21.11 27.85
N ALA A 249 -3.59 20.08 27.41
CA ALA A 249 -2.41 20.24 26.58
C ALA A 249 -2.32 19.11 25.53
N PHE A 250 -1.69 19.42 24.40
CA PHE A 250 -1.43 18.50 23.31
C PHE A 250 0.01 18.64 22.82
N LEU A 251 0.63 17.52 22.45
CA LEU A 251 1.94 17.48 21.80
C LEU A 251 1.90 16.64 20.54
N ASP A 252 2.69 17.00 19.54
CA ASP A 252 2.83 16.24 18.30
C ASP A 252 4.27 15.76 18.04
N TYR A 253 4.40 14.65 17.34
CA TYR A 253 5.66 14.11 16.84
C TYR A 253 5.52 13.85 15.35
N TYR A 254 6.08 14.72 14.53
CA TYR A 254 6.09 14.61 13.08
C TYR A 254 7.42 14.02 12.62
N VAL A 255 7.38 12.94 11.85
CA VAL A 255 8.57 12.26 11.33
C VAL A 255 8.48 12.11 9.83
N THR A 256 9.58 12.32 9.12
CA THR A 256 9.63 12.17 7.66
C THR A 256 10.99 11.71 7.17
N GLY A 257 11.04 11.03 6.02
CA GLY A 257 12.30 10.71 5.36
C GLY A 257 12.97 11.93 4.71
N ARG A 258 12.16 12.91 4.28
CA ARG A 258 12.63 14.23 3.84
C ARG A 258 11.58 15.28 4.16
N LEU A 259 11.98 16.39 4.75
CA LEU A 259 11.03 17.44 5.09
C LEU A 259 10.47 18.12 3.85
N VAL A 260 9.15 18.28 3.80
CA VAL A 260 8.44 19.14 2.87
C VAL A 260 7.68 20.16 3.71
N LYS A 261 8.26 21.35 3.85
CA LYS A 261 7.77 22.39 4.76
C LYS A 261 6.27 22.67 4.63
N GLU A 262 5.75 22.81 3.41
CA GLU A 262 4.36 23.20 3.17
C GLU A 262 3.36 22.13 3.66
N GLU A 263 3.70 20.85 3.49
CA GLU A 263 2.90 19.70 3.92
C GLU A 263 2.88 19.61 5.45
N ALA A 264 4.06 19.60 6.08
CA ALA A 264 4.20 19.57 7.53
C ALA A 264 3.49 20.78 8.17
N ALA A 265 3.64 21.98 7.61
CA ALA A 265 2.96 23.15 8.11
C ALA A 265 1.43 23.07 7.96
N ALA A 266 0.90 22.43 6.91
CA ALA A 266 -0.54 22.21 6.75
C ALA A 266 -1.09 21.28 7.83
N VAL A 267 -0.39 20.18 8.14
CA VAL A 267 -0.74 19.25 9.22
C VAL A 267 -0.73 19.97 10.56
N ILE A 268 0.35 20.68 10.91
CA ILE A 268 0.48 21.36 12.21
C ILE A 268 -0.56 22.47 12.37
N ARG A 269 -0.87 23.23 11.31
CA ARG A 269 -1.97 24.20 11.33
C ARG A 269 -3.32 23.53 11.58
N SER A 270 -3.53 22.33 11.05
CA SER A 270 -4.73 21.52 11.33
C SER A 270 -4.77 21.07 12.80
N ILE A 271 -3.64 20.61 13.36
CA ILE A 271 -3.53 20.18 14.76
C ILE A 271 -3.88 21.33 15.69
N ALA A 272 -3.30 22.50 15.47
CA ALA A 272 -3.55 23.68 16.30
C ALA A 272 -5.02 24.14 16.25
N LYS A 273 -5.67 24.09 15.08
CA LYS A 273 -7.10 24.37 14.95
C LYS A 273 -7.94 23.39 15.77
N ALA A 274 -7.65 22.10 15.66
CA ALA A 274 -8.35 21.05 16.41
C ALA A 274 -8.11 21.14 17.93
N CYS A 275 -6.90 21.50 18.37
CA CYS A 275 -6.59 21.76 19.78
C CYS A 275 -7.44 22.90 20.34
N LYS A 276 -7.47 24.04 19.62
CA LYS A 276 -8.28 25.20 19.99
C LYS A 276 -9.77 24.86 20.04
N GLU A 277 -10.25 24.04 19.11
CA GLU A 277 -11.63 23.58 19.09
C GLU A 277 -11.94 22.62 20.25
N SER A 278 -10.97 21.79 20.65
CA SER A 278 -11.07 20.88 21.81
C SER A 278 -10.86 21.58 23.16
N GLY A 279 -10.42 22.84 23.16
CA GLY A 279 -10.18 23.62 24.37
C GLY A 279 -8.85 23.30 25.08
N CYS A 280 -7.85 22.80 24.35
CA CYS A 280 -6.49 22.59 24.85
C CYS A 280 -5.44 23.38 24.06
N ALA A 281 -4.28 23.59 24.68
CA ALA A 281 -3.15 24.22 24.02
C ALA A 281 -2.26 23.19 23.31
N LEU A 282 -1.76 23.54 22.12
CA LEU A 282 -0.65 22.83 21.48
C LEU A 282 0.64 23.35 22.12
N VAL A 283 1.17 22.62 23.10
CA VAL A 283 2.21 23.13 24.00
C VAL A 283 3.64 22.81 23.53
N GLY A 284 3.79 21.83 22.66
CA GLY A 284 5.09 21.45 22.12
C GLY A 284 4.95 20.37 21.06
N GLY A 285 6.04 20.12 20.35
CA GLY A 285 6.11 19.04 19.38
C GLY A 285 7.52 18.89 18.85
N GLU A 286 7.78 17.81 18.12
CA GLU A 286 9.07 17.51 17.52
C GLU A 286 8.92 17.24 16.03
N THR A 287 9.88 17.69 15.24
CA THR A 287 9.94 17.40 13.80
C THR A 287 11.26 16.72 13.48
N ALA A 288 11.19 15.44 13.14
CA ALA A 288 12.36 14.61 12.88
C ALA A 288 12.47 14.24 11.39
N GLU A 289 13.58 14.63 10.77
CA GLU A 289 13.98 14.11 9.46
C GLU A 289 14.88 12.90 9.68
N MET A 290 14.42 11.71 9.24
CA MET A 290 15.10 10.42 9.49
C MET A 290 15.37 9.67 8.17
N PRO A 291 16.24 10.21 7.30
CA PRO A 291 16.66 9.56 6.08
C PRO A 291 17.36 8.23 6.39
N GLY A 292 16.89 7.15 5.79
CA GLY A 292 17.37 5.78 6.05
C GLY A 292 16.45 4.96 6.96
N VAL A 293 15.54 5.58 7.70
CA VAL A 293 14.39 4.91 8.32
C VAL A 293 13.16 5.04 7.43
N TYR A 294 12.87 6.27 7.00
CA TYR A 294 11.77 6.59 6.09
C TYR A 294 12.30 6.91 4.70
N ASN A 295 11.57 6.48 3.65
CA ASN A 295 11.87 6.92 2.29
C ASN A 295 11.56 8.41 2.13
N PRO A 296 12.17 9.14 1.16
CA PRO A 296 12.04 10.60 1.04
C PRO A 296 10.60 11.16 0.90
N GLY A 297 9.62 10.33 0.55
CA GLY A 297 8.21 10.74 0.47
C GLY A 297 7.31 10.08 1.52
N GLN A 298 7.89 9.40 2.52
CA GLN A 298 7.15 8.76 3.60
C GLN A 298 7.30 9.57 4.88
N TRP A 299 6.20 9.74 5.58
CA TRP A 299 6.14 10.44 6.85
C TRP A 299 5.03 9.84 7.73
N ASP A 300 5.10 10.13 9.03
CA ASP A 300 4.10 9.74 10.01
C ASP A 300 3.94 10.85 11.05
N VAL A 301 2.83 10.82 11.78
CA VAL A 301 2.56 11.77 12.85
C VAL A 301 1.86 11.09 14.02
N ALA A 302 2.40 11.32 15.22
CA ALA A 302 1.82 10.87 16.48
C ALA A 302 1.44 12.08 17.34
N GLY A 303 0.46 11.91 18.22
CA GLY A 303 -0.11 12.96 19.04
C GLY A 303 -0.33 12.47 20.46
N CYS A 304 -0.04 13.32 21.43
CA CYS A 304 -0.20 13.04 22.86
C CYS A 304 -1.10 14.11 23.48
N CYS A 305 -2.25 13.69 23.99
CA CYS A 305 -3.16 14.53 24.73
C CYS A 305 -2.97 14.33 26.24
N ILE A 306 -2.80 15.43 26.95
CA ILE A 306 -2.87 15.50 28.41
C ILE A 306 -4.22 16.12 28.76
N GLY A 307 -5.07 15.35 29.41
CA GLY A 307 -6.32 15.81 30.02
C GLY A 307 -6.23 15.88 31.53
N ALA A 308 -7.12 16.68 32.10
CA ALA A 308 -7.30 16.81 33.54
C ALA A 308 -8.77 16.67 33.91
N ARG A 309 -9.03 16.04 35.07
CA ARG A 309 -10.33 16.03 35.72
C ARG A 309 -10.20 16.36 37.19
N GLU A 310 -11.26 16.88 37.78
CA GLU A 310 -11.34 16.95 39.24
C GLU A 310 -11.57 15.57 39.83
N ALA A 311 -10.97 15.31 40.99
CA ALA A 311 -11.23 14.11 41.77
C ALA A 311 -12.72 13.94 42.12
N SER A 312 -13.48 15.04 42.20
CA SER A 312 -14.93 15.04 42.46
C SER A 312 -15.80 14.70 41.25
N TRP A 313 -15.26 14.75 40.02
CA TRP A 313 -16.01 14.33 38.84
C TRP A 313 -16.15 12.81 38.78
N PRO A 314 -17.11 12.24 38.05
CA PRO A 314 -17.21 10.80 37.87
C PRO A 314 -15.93 10.21 37.26
N GLN A 315 -15.44 9.09 37.80
CA GLN A 315 -14.35 8.33 37.21
C GLN A 315 -14.95 7.28 36.27
N LEU A 316 -15.01 7.59 34.98
CA LEU A 316 -15.56 6.69 33.98
C LEU A 316 -14.51 5.68 33.44
N PRO A 317 -14.94 4.47 33.08
CA PRO A 317 -16.29 3.92 33.22
C PRO A 317 -16.63 3.53 34.67
N LEU A 318 -17.88 3.73 35.08
CA LEU A 318 -18.45 3.17 36.32
C LEU A 318 -18.94 1.74 36.06
N THR A 319 -18.01 0.84 35.69
CA THR A 319 -18.31 -0.50 35.14
C THR A 319 -19.31 -1.29 35.98
N ASP A 320 -19.16 -1.31 37.30
CA ASP A 320 -20.05 -2.07 38.21
C ASP A 320 -21.48 -1.51 38.29
N SER A 321 -21.69 -0.26 37.84
CA SER A 321 -23.02 0.35 37.79
C SER A 321 -23.78 0.04 36.51
N VAL A 322 -23.11 -0.49 35.48
CA VAL A 322 -23.73 -0.86 34.20
C VAL A 322 -24.54 -2.14 34.39
N SER A 323 -25.83 -2.06 34.14
CA SER A 323 -26.79 -3.12 34.43
C SER A 323 -27.80 -3.31 33.30
N GLU A 324 -28.46 -4.47 33.30
CA GLU A 324 -29.58 -4.74 32.41
C GLU A 324 -30.63 -3.63 32.45
N GLY A 325 -31.11 -3.20 31.29
CA GLY A 325 -32.06 -2.10 31.13
C GLY A 325 -31.44 -0.73 30.88
N ASP A 326 -30.11 -0.56 31.09
CA ASP A 326 -29.42 0.65 30.69
C ASP A 326 -29.54 0.89 29.18
N VAL A 327 -29.51 2.16 28.79
CA VAL A 327 -29.72 2.64 27.42
C VAL A 327 -28.39 2.99 26.78
N LEU A 328 -28.24 2.61 25.51
CA LEU A 328 -27.09 2.95 24.69
C LEU A 328 -27.43 4.13 23.77
N LEU A 329 -26.81 5.28 24.03
CA LEU A 329 -26.98 6.51 23.25
C LEU A 329 -25.76 6.73 22.35
N ALA A 330 -25.97 6.78 21.04
CA ALA A 330 -24.92 7.00 20.05
C ALA A 330 -24.89 8.44 19.55
N LEU A 331 -23.68 8.97 19.41
CA LEU A 331 -23.42 10.25 18.74
C LEU A 331 -22.88 10.00 17.33
N PRO A 332 -23.35 10.77 16.32
CA PRO A 332 -22.97 10.56 14.94
C PRO A 332 -21.51 10.96 14.67
N SER A 333 -20.81 10.11 13.92
CA SER A 333 -19.50 10.36 13.32
C SER A 333 -19.59 11.31 12.10
N ASN A 334 -18.44 11.85 11.67
CA ASN A 334 -18.32 12.67 10.46
C ASN A 334 -17.91 11.85 9.21
N GLY A 335 -17.99 10.51 9.28
CA GLY A 335 -17.47 9.60 8.27
C GLY A 335 -16.62 8.51 8.92
N LEU A 336 -15.57 8.05 8.24
CA LEU A 336 -14.71 6.97 8.72
C LEU A 336 -13.83 7.33 9.93
N HIS A 337 -13.70 8.62 10.23
CA HIS A 337 -12.70 9.14 11.17
C HIS A 337 -11.29 8.74 10.71
N SER A 338 -10.49 8.09 11.57
CA SER A 338 -9.09 7.71 11.26
C SER A 338 -8.85 6.19 11.17
N ASN A 339 -9.91 5.37 11.07
CA ASN A 339 -9.81 3.90 11.17
C ASN A 339 -10.27 3.18 9.88
N GLY A 340 -9.74 1.96 9.66
CA GLY A 340 -10.13 1.09 8.54
C GLY A 340 -9.58 1.50 7.16
N PHE A 341 -8.72 2.51 7.08
CA PHE A 341 -8.22 3.06 5.81
C PHE A 341 -7.39 2.08 4.97
N SER A 342 -6.79 1.05 5.58
CA SER A 342 -6.13 -0.02 4.83
C SER A 342 -7.11 -0.80 3.95
N LEU A 343 -8.29 -1.12 4.49
CA LEU A 343 -9.36 -1.78 3.74
C LEU A 343 -9.97 -0.84 2.69
N VAL A 344 -10.19 0.43 3.05
CA VAL A 344 -10.69 1.46 2.12
C VAL A 344 -9.78 1.58 0.90
N ARG A 345 -8.48 1.75 1.12
CA ARG A 345 -7.48 1.86 0.05
C ARG A 345 -7.47 0.62 -0.83
N LYS A 346 -7.61 -0.56 -0.24
CA LYS A 346 -7.72 -1.83 -0.97
C LYS A 346 -8.97 -1.84 -1.85
N ILE A 347 -10.13 -1.46 -1.33
CA ILE A 347 -11.39 -1.39 -2.09
C ILE A 347 -11.28 -0.38 -3.24
N VAL A 348 -10.72 0.80 -2.99
CA VAL A 348 -10.48 1.83 -4.02
C VAL A 348 -9.59 1.27 -5.13
N SER A 349 -8.45 0.70 -4.76
CA SER A 349 -7.46 0.14 -5.70
C SER A 349 -8.00 -1.04 -6.50
N ASP A 350 -8.61 -2.03 -5.82
CA ASP A 350 -9.09 -3.27 -6.44
C ASP A 350 -10.23 -3.01 -7.45
N ASN A 351 -11.00 -1.94 -7.25
CA ASN A 351 -12.07 -1.52 -8.17
C ASN A 351 -11.62 -0.46 -9.20
N GLY A 352 -10.35 -0.05 -9.18
CA GLY A 352 -9.80 0.91 -10.15
C GLY A 352 -10.33 2.34 -9.99
N PHE A 353 -10.80 2.71 -8.80
CA PHE A 353 -11.29 4.04 -8.50
C PHE A 353 -10.16 5.06 -8.36
N SER A 354 -10.38 6.29 -8.82
CA SER A 354 -9.48 7.41 -8.58
C SER A 354 -9.98 8.26 -7.42
N TYR A 355 -9.11 8.67 -6.50
CA TYR A 355 -9.52 9.62 -5.44
C TYR A 355 -10.01 10.96 -5.98
N LYS A 356 -9.70 11.31 -7.23
CA LYS A 356 -10.09 12.58 -7.87
C LYS A 356 -11.46 12.51 -8.55
N GLU A 357 -12.03 11.33 -8.70
CA GLU A 357 -13.36 11.20 -9.31
C GLU A 357 -14.45 11.62 -8.32
N PRO A 358 -15.61 12.11 -8.79
CA PRO A 358 -16.73 12.48 -7.93
C PRO A 358 -17.20 11.30 -7.07
N ALA A 359 -17.45 11.53 -5.78
CA ALA A 359 -17.98 10.52 -4.88
C ALA A 359 -19.37 10.08 -5.38
N PRO A 360 -19.61 8.78 -5.64
CA PRO A 360 -20.89 8.32 -6.19
C PRO A 360 -22.13 8.66 -5.35
N TRP A 361 -21.96 8.90 -4.05
CA TRP A 361 -23.03 9.29 -3.13
C TRP A 361 -23.12 10.80 -2.88
N ASN A 362 -22.09 11.56 -3.26
CA ASN A 362 -22.03 13.01 -3.13
C ASN A 362 -21.25 13.59 -4.31
N PRO A 363 -21.88 13.77 -5.49
CA PRO A 363 -21.18 14.14 -6.71
C PRO A 363 -20.60 15.56 -6.71
N LEU A 364 -20.83 16.34 -5.64
CA LEU A 364 -20.29 17.69 -5.45
C LEU A 364 -18.83 17.69 -4.98
N VAL A 365 -18.35 16.56 -4.49
CA VAL A 365 -17.00 16.39 -3.94
C VAL A 365 -16.40 15.09 -4.47
N SER A 366 -15.08 14.99 -4.42
CA SER A 366 -14.35 13.79 -4.83
C SER A 366 -14.41 12.68 -3.79
N ILE A 367 -14.13 11.43 -4.20
CA ILE A 367 -13.95 10.31 -3.28
C ILE A 367 -12.89 10.64 -2.23
N GLY A 368 -11.78 11.24 -2.65
CA GLY A 368 -10.69 11.66 -1.76
C GLY A 368 -11.18 12.62 -0.67
N GLU A 369 -11.92 13.66 -1.03
CA GLU A 369 -12.46 14.63 -0.08
C GLU A 369 -13.45 14.01 0.92
N GLU A 370 -14.35 13.12 0.47
CA GLU A 370 -15.26 12.41 1.38
C GLU A 370 -14.54 11.47 2.35
N LEU A 371 -13.52 10.76 1.86
CA LEU A 371 -12.68 9.89 2.70
C LEU A 371 -11.83 10.71 3.68
N LEU A 372 -11.40 11.91 3.31
CA LEU A 372 -10.60 12.80 4.15
C LEU A 372 -11.42 13.70 5.06
N ARG A 373 -12.73 13.47 5.18
CA ARG A 373 -13.55 14.19 6.17
C ARG A 373 -12.93 14.06 7.57
N PRO A 374 -12.70 15.19 8.28
CA PRO A 374 -12.07 15.18 9.58
C PRO A 374 -12.82 14.37 10.64
N THR A 375 -12.07 13.74 11.54
CA THR A 375 -12.61 13.15 12.77
C THR A 375 -13.36 14.21 13.59
N LYS A 376 -14.51 13.82 14.14
CA LYS A 376 -15.35 14.72 14.93
C LYS A 376 -14.78 14.85 16.34
N LEU A 377 -14.73 16.08 16.86
CA LEU A 377 -14.31 16.39 18.22
C LEU A 377 -15.55 16.48 19.11
N TYR A 378 -15.65 15.62 20.13
CA TYR A 378 -16.84 15.55 20.99
C TYR A 378 -16.68 16.23 22.35
N VAL A 379 -15.48 16.74 22.64
CA VAL A 379 -15.11 17.27 23.96
C VAL A 379 -16.12 18.31 24.44
N LYS A 380 -16.41 19.32 23.62
CA LYS A 380 -17.31 20.44 23.99
C LYS A 380 -18.73 19.99 24.24
N SER A 381 -19.24 19.08 23.42
CA SER A 381 -20.65 18.69 23.45
C SER A 381 -20.95 17.65 24.54
N VAL A 382 -19.94 16.87 24.97
CA VAL A 382 -20.15 15.72 25.86
C VAL A 382 -19.69 15.99 27.30
N ILE A 383 -18.66 16.81 27.52
CA ILE A 383 -18.00 16.92 28.83
C ILE A 383 -18.95 17.31 29.99
N GLU A 384 -19.92 18.20 29.75
CA GLU A 384 -20.87 18.62 30.79
C GLU A 384 -21.87 17.51 31.14
N ALA A 385 -22.30 16.72 30.15
CA ALA A 385 -23.12 15.54 30.39
C ALA A 385 -22.38 14.50 31.25
N LEU A 386 -21.06 14.31 31.03
CA LEU A 386 -20.25 13.40 31.85
C LEU A 386 -20.12 13.89 33.30
N LYS A 387 -19.81 15.17 33.50
CA LYS A 387 -19.68 15.79 34.82
C LYS A 387 -20.95 15.72 35.67
N SER A 388 -22.12 15.62 35.03
CA SER A 388 -23.41 15.51 35.72
C SER A 388 -23.57 14.26 36.60
N GLY A 389 -22.74 13.24 36.41
CA GLY A 389 -22.84 11.95 37.13
C GLY A 389 -23.96 11.03 36.62
N LYS A 390 -24.66 11.41 35.56
CA LYS A 390 -25.78 10.64 34.98
C LYS A 390 -25.32 9.62 33.93
N VAL A 391 -24.10 9.75 33.42
CA VAL A 391 -23.48 8.83 32.47
C VAL A 391 -22.71 7.77 33.24
N LYS A 392 -22.98 6.49 32.97
CA LYS A 392 -22.32 5.36 33.62
C LYS A 392 -21.03 4.96 32.90
N ALA A 393 -21.04 5.01 31.58
CA ALA A 393 -19.88 4.71 30.76
C ALA A 393 -19.95 5.41 29.41
N ILE A 394 -18.80 5.48 28.73
CA ILE A 394 -18.64 6.09 27.42
C ILE A 394 -17.58 5.30 26.64
N ALA A 395 -17.83 5.02 25.37
CA ALA A 395 -16.92 4.32 24.48
C ALA A 395 -16.70 5.11 23.19
N HIS A 396 -15.45 5.45 22.90
CA HIS A 396 -15.02 5.99 21.62
C HIS A 396 -14.93 4.86 20.58
N ILE A 397 -15.65 5.03 19.47
CA ILE A 397 -15.79 3.98 18.45
C ILE A 397 -14.73 4.19 17.37
N THR A 398 -13.63 3.46 17.51
CA THR A 398 -12.44 3.54 16.65
C THR A 398 -12.24 2.24 15.86
N GLY A 399 -10.99 1.77 15.68
CA GLY A 399 -10.70 0.45 15.13
C GLY A 399 -11.35 -0.63 15.98
N GLY A 400 -11.94 -1.64 15.33
CA GLY A 400 -12.75 -2.65 16.03
C GLY A 400 -14.25 -2.29 16.15
N GLY A 401 -14.62 -1.07 15.74
CA GLY A 401 -16.02 -0.62 15.65
C GLY A 401 -16.75 -0.71 17.00
N ILE A 402 -18.08 -0.83 16.98
CA ILE A 402 -18.87 -1.00 18.21
C ILE A 402 -18.53 -2.35 18.87
N THR A 403 -18.23 -3.36 18.05
CA THR A 403 -17.98 -4.74 18.45
C THR A 403 -16.82 -4.87 19.44
N GLU A 404 -15.72 -4.14 19.26
CA GLU A 404 -14.54 -4.26 20.13
C GLU A 404 -14.37 -3.10 21.12
N ASN A 405 -14.98 -1.93 20.87
CA ASN A 405 -14.81 -0.77 21.73
C ASN A 405 -15.83 -0.73 22.87
N LEU A 406 -17.11 -0.99 22.60
CA LEU A 406 -18.16 -0.90 23.61
C LEU A 406 -18.02 -1.96 24.75
N PRO A 407 -17.57 -3.21 24.49
CA PRO A 407 -17.34 -4.18 25.57
C PRO A 407 -16.32 -3.75 26.63
N ARG A 408 -15.38 -2.87 26.28
CA ARG A 408 -14.31 -2.42 27.20
C ARG A 408 -14.85 -1.67 28.41
N VAL A 409 -16.10 -1.21 28.36
CA VAL A 409 -16.76 -0.48 29.45
C VAL A 409 -17.87 -1.28 30.15
N PHE A 410 -18.04 -2.55 29.79
CA PHE A 410 -19.05 -3.43 30.37
C PHE A 410 -18.44 -4.39 31.41
N PRO A 411 -19.18 -4.69 32.50
CA PRO A 411 -18.84 -5.83 33.35
C PRO A 411 -19.09 -7.15 32.61
N GLU A 412 -18.48 -8.24 33.08
CA GLU A 412 -18.52 -9.53 32.37
C GLU A 412 -19.92 -10.12 32.19
N GLN A 413 -20.86 -9.75 33.07
CA GLN A 413 -22.20 -10.36 33.16
C GLN A 413 -23.23 -9.75 32.21
N VAL A 414 -22.89 -8.65 31.54
CA VAL A 414 -23.80 -7.94 30.63
C VAL A 414 -23.29 -7.93 29.20
N ALA A 415 -24.20 -7.68 28.27
CA ALA A 415 -23.94 -7.50 26.85
C ALA A 415 -24.70 -6.28 26.33
N GLY A 416 -24.21 -5.66 25.27
CA GLY A 416 -24.93 -4.61 24.54
C GLY A 416 -25.75 -5.24 23.43
N GLU A 417 -27.07 -5.07 23.47
CA GLU A 417 -27.94 -5.40 22.36
C GLU A 417 -28.10 -4.18 21.46
N ILE A 418 -27.57 -4.25 20.23
CA ILE A 418 -27.54 -3.16 19.27
C ILE A 418 -28.61 -3.37 18.20
N GLN A 419 -29.55 -2.44 18.11
CA GLN A 419 -30.59 -2.43 17.09
C GLN A 419 -30.07 -1.79 15.81
N CYS A 420 -29.65 -2.58 14.83
CA CYS A 420 -29.26 -2.04 13.52
C CYS A 420 -30.44 -1.30 12.86
N GLY A 421 -30.14 -0.20 12.17
CA GLY A 421 -31.15 0.67 11.55
C GLY A 421 -31.76 1.73 12.47
N SER A 422 -31.34 1.80 13.74
CA SER A 422 -31.77 2.85 14.69
C SER A 422 -31.03 4.18 14.54
N TRP A 423 -29.97 4.22 13.74
CA TRP A 423 -29.27 5.44 13.32
C TRP A 423 -29.06 5.45 11.80
N PRO A 424 -28.90 6.64 11.18
CA PRO A 424 -28.57 6.73 9.77
C PRO A 424 -27.10 6.35 9.55
N VAL A 425 -26.87 5.31 8.76
CA VAL A 425 -25.53 4.93 8.30
C VAL A 425 -25.12 5.88 7.17
N PRO A 426 -23.98 6.60 7.27
CA PRO A 426 -23.49 7.44 6.19
C PRO A 426 -23.21 6.64 4.91
N GLU A 427 -23.52 7.25 3.77
CA GLU A 427 -23.49 6.62 2.44
C GLU A 427 -22.11 6.07 2.04
N VAL A 428 -21.02 6.60 2.61
CA VAL A 428 -19.68 6.07 2.39
C VAL A 428 -19.56 4.61 2.86
N PHE A 429 -20.25 4.21 3.94
CA PHE A 429 -20.24 2.83 4.42
C PHE A 429 -21.08 1.91 3.54
N ASP A 430 -22.24 2.38 3.05
CA ASP A 430 -23.03 1.67 2.04
C ASP A 430 -22.21 1.45 0.76
N TRP A 431 -21.43 2.45 0.35
CA TRP A 431 -20.52 2.35 -0.79
C TRP A 431 -19.38 1.35 -0.55
N LEU A 432 -18.73 1.38 0.61
CA LEU A 432 -17.68 0.42 0.97
C LEU A 432 -18.21 -1.01 1.04
N HIS A 433 -19.37 -1.22 1.65
CA HIS A 433 -20.05 -2.51 1.69
C HIS A 433 -20.45 -3.01 0.30
N SER A 434 -20.82 -2.10 -0.62
CA SER A 434 -21.24 -2.48 -1.97
C SER A 434 -20.06 -2.79 -2.91
N ASN A 435 -18.92 -2.13 -2.73
CA ASN A 435 -17.75 -2.23 -3.62
C ASN A 435 -16.63 -3.14 -3.07
N GLY A 436 -16.58 -3.38 -1.77
CA GLY A 436 -15.84 -4.49 -1.19
C GLY A 436 -16.81 -5.63 -0.88
N PRO A 437 -16.51 -6.91 -1.16
CA PRO A 437 -17.32 -8.02 -0.67
C PRO A 437 -17.14 -8.19 0.86
N VAL A 438 -17.44 -7.15 1.64
CA VAL A 438 -17.26 -7.09 3.09
C VAL A 438 -18.60 -7.39 3.75
N ALA A 439 -18.68 -8.47 4.51
CA ALA A 439 -19.89 -8.85 5.22
C ALA A 439 -20.33 -7.75 6.21
N PRO A 440 -21.64 -7.56 6.47
CA PRO A 440 -22.11 -6.54 7.41
C PRO A 440 -21.50 -6.62 8.82
N ALA A 441 -21.27 -7.83 9.33
CA ALA A 441 -20.61 -8.02 10.63
C ALA A 441 -19.15 -7.52 10.60
N GLU A 442 -18.43 -7.74 9.50
CA GLU A 442 -17.07 -7.24 9.32
C GLU A 442 -17.03 -5.72 9.15
N MET A 443 -18.04 -5.13 8.50
CA MET A 443 -18.20 -3.67 8.45
C MET A 443 -18.35 -3.08 9.86
N LEU A 444 -19.24 -3.63 10.69
CA LEU A 444 -19.50 -3.17 12.06
C LEU A 444 -18.32 -3.41 13.02
N LYS A 445 -17.46 -4.39 12.70
CA LYS A 445 -16.21 -4.65 13.41
C LYS A 445 -15.04 -3.80 12.90
N THR A 446 -15.01 -3.41 11.64
CA THR A 446 -13.88 -2.63 11.09
C THR A 446 -14.09 -1.13 11.26
N PHE A 447 -15.32 -0.68 11.05
CA PHE A 447 -15.67 0.73 10.94
C PHE A 447 -16.67 1.15 12.02
N ASN A 448 -16.68 2.45 12.28
CA ASN A 448 -17.64 3.08 13.19
C ASN A 448 -19.08 3.08 12.64
N CYS A 449 -19.25 2.87 11.32
CA CYS A 449 -20.53 2.77 10.62
C CYS A 449 -21.52 3.92 10.90
N GLY A 450 -21.01 5.13 11.16
CA GLY A 450 -21.83 6.30 11.46
C GLY A 450 -21.87 6.68 12.93
N VAL A 451 -21.42 5.84 13.86
CA VAL A 451 -21.43 6.10 15.30
C VAL A 451 -20.01 6.40 15.78
N GLY A 452 -19.72 7.60 16.30
CA GLY A 452 -18.38 7.92 16.81
C GLY A 452 -18.21 7.77 18.31
N LEU A 453 -19.28 7.95 19.10
CA LEU A 453 -19.29 7.68 20.54
C LEU A 453 -20.56 6.95 20.94
N VAL A 454 -20.47 6.12 21.97
CA VAL A 454 -21.63 5.52 22.65
C VAL A 454 -21.56 5.83 24.14
N LEU A 455 -22.64 6.40 24.68
CA LEU A 455 -22.82 6.63 26.12
C LEU A 455 -23.78 5.58 26.68
N VAL A 456 -23.47 5.09 27.87
CA VAL A 456 -24.31 4.16 28.63
C VAL A 456 -24.95 4.93 29.78
N VAL A 457 -26.27 4.96 29.83
CA VAL A 457 -27.05 5.73 30.81
C VAL A 457 -28.19 4.87 31.35
N SER A 458 -28.69 5.17 32.56
CA SER A 458 -29.94 4.54 33.02
C SER A 458 -31.13 5.04 32.21
N ALA A 459 -32.20 4.24 32.13
CA ALA A 459 -33.44 4.65 31.46
C ALA A 459 -34.01 5.97 32.02
N GLU A 460 -33.91 6.18 33.32
CA GLU A 460 -34.36 7.40 34.01
C GLU A 460 -33.55 8.64 33.63
N ASN A 461 -32.25 8.48 33.34
CA ASN A 461 -31.36 9.59 33.00
C ASN A 461 -31.28 9.87 31.49
N GLN A 462 -31.91 9.02 30.66
CA GLN A 462 -31.81 9.10 29.19
C GLN A 462 -32.19 10.47 28.63
N GLU A 463 -33.33 11.01 29.06
CA GLU A 463 -33.84 12.30 28.58
C GLU A 463 -32.92 13.44 29.02
N ALA A 464 -32.57 13.51 30.31
CA ALA A 464 -31.70 14.57 30.82
C ALA A 464 -30.29 14.57 30.19
N VAL A 465 -29.73 13.41 29.87
CA VAL A 465 -28.44 13.33 29.16
C VAL A 465 -28.61 13.77 27.71
N THR A 466 -29.70 13.37 27.04
CA THR A 466 -29.98 13.77 25.66
C THR A 466 -30.14 15.29 25.55
N ASP A 467 -30.91 15.91 26.46
CA ASP A 467 -31.11 17.36 26.48
C ASP A 467 -29.79 18.10 26.69
N SER A 468 -28.95 17.64 27.62
CA SER A 468 -27.63 18.23 27.85
C SER A 468 -26.75 18.16 26.59
N LEU A 469 -26.74 17.04 25.86
CA LEU A 469 -25.97 16.90 24.62
C LEU A 469 -26.48 17.85 23.52
N LEU A 470 -27.80 18.00 23.38
CA LEU A 470 -28.43 18.91 22.40
C LEU A 470 -28.10 20.38 22.74
N GLU A 471 -28.21 20.76 24.01
CA GLU A 471 -27.88 22.12 24.49
C GLU A 471 -26.42 22.49 24.22
N HIS A 472 -25.51 21.51 24.25
CA HIS A 472 -24.08 21.72 24.02
C HIS A 472 -23.64 21.44 22.57
N GLY A 473 -24.59 21.36 21.64
CA GLY A 473 -24.34 21.45 20.19
C GLY A 473 -24.33 20.13 19.42
N GLU A 474 -24.71 19.00 20.03
CA GLU A 474 -25.04 17.81 19.23
C GLU A 474 -26.33 18.05 18.44
N SER A 475 -26.32 17.71 17.16
CA SER A 475 -27.50 17.86 16.29
C SER A 475 -28.39 16.62 16.25
N ALA A 476 -27.87 15.47 16.67
CA ALA A 476 -28.60 14.22 16.72
C ALA A 476 -27.98 13.26 17.74
N ILE A 477 -28.83 12.55 18.46
CA ILE A 477 -28.49 11.49 19.38
C ILE A 477 -29.43 10.33 19.08
N TYR A 478 -28.88 9.12 18.96
CA TYR A 478 -29.66 7.94 18.60
C TYR A 478 -29.67 6.95 19.74
N LYS A 479 -30.85 6.51 20.18
CA LYS A 479 -30.93 5.31 21.03
C LYS A 479 -30.67 4.09 20.15
N ILE A 480 -29.48 3.51 20.29
CA ILE A 480 -29.06 2.38 19.45
C ILE A 480 -29.38 1.01 20.04
N GLY A 481 -29.82 0.97 21.29
CA GLY A 481 -30.22 -0.26 21.95
C GLY A 481 -30.13 -0.18 23.46
N ASN A 482 -29.94 -1.34 24.09
CA ASN A 482 -29.97 -1.50 25.53
C ASN A 482 -28.88 -2.48 26.01
N VAL A 483 -28.48 -2.32 27.27
CA VAL A 483 -27.69 -3.32 27.99
C VAL A 483 -28.64 -4.44 28.42
N VAL A 484 -28.24 -5.68 28.13
CA VAL A 484 -28.99 -6.90 28.43
C VAL A 484 -28.11 -7.87 29.22
N LYS A 485 -28.71 -8.87 29.86
CA LYS A 485 -27.96 -9.95 30.47
C LYS A 485 -27.18 -10.74 29.41
N LYS A 486 -25.91 -11.02 29.67
CA LYS A 486 -25.07 -11.82 28.77
C LYS A 486 -25.57 -13.27 28.77
N THR A 487 -25.94 -13.78 27.59
CA THR A 487 -26.45 -15.15 27.37
C THR A 487 -25.56 -16.00 26.47
N THR A 488 -24.64 -15.38 25.74
CA THR A 488 -23.66 -16.02 24.86
C THR A 488 -22.24 -15.59 25.27
N ASN A 489 -21.21 -16.11 24.60
CA ASN A 489 -19.84 -15.65 24.84
C ASN A 489 -19.59 -14.23 24.31
N GLU A 490 -20.47 -13.70 23.45
CA GLU A 490 -20.35 -12.37 22.86
C GLU A 490 -20.88 -11.29 23.82
N GLN A 491 -20.16 -10.17 23.92
CA GLN A 491 -20.61 -9.01 24.69
C GLN A 491 -21.38 -7.99 23.85
N ILE A 492 -21.43 -8.14 22.53
CA ILE A 492 -22.25 -7.32 21.62
C ILE A 492 -23.10 -8.24 20.78
N VAL A 493 -24.41 -8.02 20.81
CA VAL A 493 -25.39 -8.77 20.02
C VAL A 493 -26.09 -7.79 19.10
N TYR A 494 -25.90 -7.93 17.80
CA TYR A 494 -26.58 -7.11 16.82
C TYR A 494 -27.92 -7.72 16.41
N LYS A 495 -28.98 -6.90 16.35
CA LYS A 495 -30.29 -7.26 15.80
C LYS A 495 -30.43 -6.71 14.40
N THR A 496 -31.02 -7.50 13.50
CA THR A 496 -31.32 -7.10 12.11
C THR A 496 -30.10 -6.64 11.30
N VAL A 497 -28.97 -7.34 11.46
CA VAL A 497 -27.69 -7.02 10.84
C VAL A 497 -27.79 -6.92 9.32
N GLU A 498 -28.59 -7.79 8.71
CA GLU A 498 -28.77 -7.90 7.26
C GLU A 498 -29.37 -6.64 6.64
N ASN A 499 -30.06 -5.81 7.44
CA ASN A 499 -30.71 -4.58 7.00
C ASN A 499 -29.90 -3.32 7.33
N THR A 500 -28.69 -3.47 7.89
CA THR A 500 -27.86 -2.33 8.34
C THR A 500 -27.41 -1.45 7.19
N PHE A 501 -26.92 -2.09 6.12
CA PHE A 501 -26.35 -1.41 4.97
C PHE A 501 -27.30 -1.53 3.78
N LYS A 502 -27.53 -0.41 3.10
CA LYS A 502 -28.31 -0.42 1.86
C LYS A 502 -27.38 -0.81 0.73
N TYR A 503 -27.62 -1.98 0.14
CA TYR A 503 -26.91 -2.36 -1.07
C TYR A 503 -27.26 -1.37 -2.18
N ARG A 504 -26.35 -0.45 -2.48
CA ARG A 504 -26.47 0.46 -3.61
C ARG A 504 -25.71 -0.14 -4.77
N PHE A 505 -26.44 -0.46 -5.84
CA PHE A 505 -25.81 -0.70 -7.13
C PHE A 505 -25.18 0.62 -7.59
N VAL A 506 -23.94 0.86 -7.16
CA VAL A 506 -23.17 1.98 -7.66
C VAL A 506 -22.99 1.73 -9.15
N LYS A 507 -23.61 2.62 -9.94
CA LYS A 507 -23.56 2.65 -11.40
C LYS A 507 -22.16 3.11 -11.82
N THR A 508 -21.13 2.33 -11.53
CA THR A 508 -19.85 2.51 -12.19
C THR A 508 -20.07 2.13 -13.64
N GLN A 509 -20.18 3.13 -14.52
CA GLN A 509 -20.03 2.93 -15.95
C GLN A 509 -18.58 2.56 -16.21
N SER A 510 -18.18 1.34 -15.85
CA SER A 510 -16.98 0.75 -16.42
C SER A 510 -17.16 0.76 -17.94
N ARG A 511 -16.14 1.23 -18.66
CA ARG A 511 -16.13 1.14 -20.12
C ARG A 511 -16.33 -0.33 -20.49
N LYS A 512 -17.45 -0.64 -21.15
CA LYS A 512 -17.72 -1.99 -21.62
C LYS A 512 -16.77 -2.34 -22.76
N ILE A 513 -16.07 -3.47 -22.63
CA ILE A 513 -15.22 -4.04 -23.66
C ILE A 513 -16.10 -4.62 -24.78
N ASN A 514 -15.84 -4.24 -26.03
CA ASN A 514 -16.54 -4.81 -27.18
C ASN A 514 -16.07 -6.25 -27.46
N VAL A 515 -16.99 -7.22 -27.37
CA VAL A 515 -16.69 -8.65 -27.55
C VAL A 515 -17.27 -9.17 -28.86
N GLY A 516 -16.45 -9.90 -29.62
CA GLY A 516 -16.89 -10.72 -30.76
C GLY A 516 -16.88 -12.20 -30.39
N ILE A 517 -17.96 -12.93 -30.68
CA ILE A 517 -18.04 -14.38 -30.38
C ILE A 517 -17.95 -15.18 -31.68
N LEU A 518 -17.06 -16.17 -31.74
CA LEU A 518 -16.96 -17.12 -32.85
C LEU A 518 -17.64 -18.44 -32.49
N ILE A 519 -18.49 -18.97 -33.39
CA ILE A 519 -19.26 -20.20 -33.16
C ILE A 519 -19.32 -21.12 -34.40
N SER A 520 -19.47 -22.43 -34.17
CA SER A 520 -19.70 -23.42 -35.24
C SER A 520 -20.96 -24.28 -35.08
N GLY A 521 -21.70 -24.13 -33.98
CA GLY A 521 -22.76 -25.07 -33.60
C GLY A 521 -23.98 -24.42 -32.95
N ALA A 522 -24.66 -25.17 -32.07
CA ALA A 522 -25.94 -24.80 -31.45
C ALA A 522 -25.88 -23.53 -30.58
N GLY A 523 -24.70 -23.12 -30.11
CA GLY A 523 -24.49 -21.83 -29.44
C GLY A 523 -24.91 -21.78 -27.96
N SER A 524 -24.98 -22.90 -27.25
CA SER A 524 -25.30 -22.94 -25.81
C SER A 524 -24.35 -22.07 -24.96
N ASN A 525 -23.03 -22.19 -25.18
CA ASN A 525 -22.02 -21.37 -24.50
C ASN A 525 -22.14 -19.89 -24.87
N MET A 526 -22.31 -19.59 -26.15
CA MET A 526 -22.51 -18.22 -26.65
C MET A 526 -23.75 -17.58 -26.03
N LYS A 527 -24.88 -18.30 -25.93
CA LYS A 527 -26.10 -17.83 -25.29
C LYS A 527 -25.82 -17.37 -23.86
N LYS A 528 -25.07 -18.15 -23.07
CA LYS A 528 -24.71 -17.80 -21.70
C LYS A 528 -23.82 -16.55 -21.63
N LEU A 529 -22.88 -16.40 -22.56
CA LEU A 529 -22.05 -15.20 -22.66
C LEU A 529 -22.88 -13.95 -23.01
N ILE A 530 -23.82 -14.07 -23.96
CA ILE A 530 -24.73 -12.98 -24.34
C ILE A 530 -25.63 -12.62 -23.15
N GLU A 531 -26.31 -13.59 -22.54
CA GLU A 531 -27.13 -13.38 -21.34
C GLU A 531 -26.32 -12.64 -20.26
N LYS A 532 -25.09 -13.09 -19.99
CA LYS A 532 -24.20 -12.45 -19.01
C LYS A 532 -23.80 -11.03 -19.40
N SER A 533 -23.60 -10.74 -20.69
CA SER A 533 -23.27 -9.39 -21.18
C SER A 533 -24.40 -8.37 -21.01
N LEU A 534 -25.64 -8.84 -20.98
CA LEU A 534 -26.83 -8.00 -20.83
C LEU A 534 -27.10 -7.56 -19.39
N TYR A 535 -26.47 -8.19 -18.40
CA TYR A 535 -26.57 -7.73 -17.01
C TYR A 535 -25.90 -6.36 -16.86
N ASN A 536 -26.53 -5.47 -16.09
CA ASN A 536 -26.02 -4.12 -15.83
C ASN A 536 -24.61 -4.10 -15.19
N LYS A 537 -24.20 -5.18 -14.51
CA LYS A 537 -22.87 -5.37 -13.90
C LYS A 537 -21.79 -5.87 -14.87
N SER A 538 -22.14 -6.18 -16.12
CA SER A 538 -21.16 -6.74 -17.06
C SER A 538 -20.28 -5.66 -17.67
N ASN A 539 -18.96 -5.86 -17.58
CA ASN A 539 -17.94 -5.04 -18.24
C ASN A 539 -17.76 -5.40 -19.72
N CYS A 540 -18.61 -6.26 -20.29
CA CYS A 540 -18.56 -6.63 -21.70
C CYS A 540 -19.84 -6.25 -22.45
N SER A 541 -19.68 -5.94 -23.73
CA SER A 541 -20.75 -5.69 -24.68
C SER A 541 -20.52 -6.57 -25.90
N VAL A 542 -21.34 -7.61 -26.08
CA VAL A 542 -21.26 -8.47 -27.26
C VAL A 542 -21.76 -7.66 -28.46
N ARG A 543 -20.89 -7.45 -29.46
CA ARG A 543 -21.21 -6.64 -30.63
C ARG A 543 -21.53 -7.48 -31.86
N VAL A 544 -20.92 -8.65 -31.99
CA VAL A 544 -21.11 -9.52 -33.15
C VAL A 544 -20.92 -10.98 -32.78
N VAL A 545 -21.72 -11.84 -33.41
CA VAL A 545 -21.50 -13.28 -33.45
C VAL A 545 -21.13 -13.65 -34.89
N ILE A 546 -19.95 -14.23 -35.08
CA ILE A 546 -19.49 -14.71 -36.40
C ILE A 546 -19.56 -16.23 -36.41
N SER A 547 -20.25 -16.79 -37.39
CA SER A 547 -20.29 -18.23 -37.60
C SER A 547 -19.61 -18.65 -38.88
N ASN A 548 -18.95 -19.81 -38.83
CA ASN A 548 -18.38 -20.45 -40.02
C ASN A 548 -19.38 -21.32 -40.80
N LYS A 549 -20.62 -21.46 -40.30
CA LYS A 549 -21.69 -22.23 -40.92
C LYS A 549 -22.96 -21.40 -41.01
N ALA A 550 -23.62 -21.39 -42.17
CA ALA A 550 -24.83 -20.60 -42.38
C ALA A 550 -26.05 -21.14 -41.61
N ASP A 551 -26.06 -22.44 -41.33
CA ASP A 551 -27.12 -23.18 -40.65
C ASP A 551 -26.85 -23.38 -39.14
N ALA A 552 -25.84 -22.71 -38.57
CA ALA A 552 -25.55 -22.81 -37.15
C ALA A 552 -26.73 -22.29 -36.30
N GLY A 553 -27.30 -23.16 -35.47
CA GLY A 553 -28.43 -22.80 -34.59
C GLY A 553 -28.18 -21.60 -33.68
N GLY A 554 -26.91 -21.35 -33.31
CA GLY A 554 -26.52 -20.18 -32.54
C GLY A 554 -26.80 -18.83 -33.23
N ILE A 555 -26.91 -18.78 -34.56
CA ILE A 555 -27.22 -17.54 -35.30
C ILE A 555 -28.63 -17.03 -34.94
N ALA A 556 -29.63 -17.91 -34.97
CA ALA A 556 -31.00 -17.54 -34.64
C ALA A 556 -31.11 -17.07 -33.18
N ILE A 557 -30.38 -17.74 -32.27
CA ILE A 557 -30.30 -17.35 -30.85
C ILE A 557 -29.67 -15.96 -30.71
N ALA A 558 -28.52 -15.69 -31.33
CA ALA A 558 -27.88 -14.38 -31.22
C ALA A 558 -28.80 -13.24 -31.71
N ARG A 559 -29.50 -13.46 -32.83
CA ARG A 559 -30.49 -12.50 -33.37
C ARG A 559 -31.67 -12.27 -32.42
N SER A 560 -32.13 -13.29 -31.69
CA SER A 560 -33.22 -13.12 -30.73
C SER A 560 -32.84 -12.23 -29.53
N TYR A 561 -31.54 -12.06 -29.25
CA TYR A 561 -31.02 -11.11 -28.26
C TYR A 561 -30.63 -9.75 -28.88
N GLY A 562 -30.96 -9.50 -30.16
CA GLY A 562 -30.62 -8.26 -30.85
C GLY A 562 -29.13 -8.12 -31.21
N ILE A 563 -28.36 -9.22 -31.19
CA ILE A 563 -26.94 -9.20 -31.53
C ILE A 563 -26.77 -9.39 -33.03
N GLU A 564 -25.89 -8.57 -33.64
CA GLU A 564 -25.54 -8.70 -35.05
C GLU A 564 -24.85 -10.04 -35.33
N THR A 565 -25.20 -10.69 -36.45
CA THR A 565 -24.60 -11.97 -36.85
C THR A 565 -24.01 -11.89 -38.23
N VAL A 566 -22.81 -12.44 -38.42
CA VAL A 566 -22.16 -12.55 -39.72
C VAL A 566 -21.82 -14.01 -40.01
N VAL A 567 -22.05 -14.44 -41.25
CA VAL A 567 -21.63 -15.78 -41.71
C VAL A 567 -20.41 -15.59 -42.60
N VAL A 568 -19.29 -16.17 -42.19
CA VAL A 568 -18.08 -16.27 -43.01
C VAL A 568 -17.85 -17.76 -43.26
N PRO A 569 -18.29 -18.32 -44.41
CA PRO A 569 -18.09 -19.74 -44.69
C PRO A 569 -16.60 -20.09 -44.71
N SER A 570 -16.22 -21.24 -44.13
CA SER A 570 -14.83 -21.70 -44.16
C SER A 570 -14.50 -22.35 -45.50
N VAL A 571 -14.36 -21.53 -46.54
CA VAL A 571 -14.05 -21.92 -47.92
C VAL A 571 -12.74 -21.27 -48.34
N GLY A 572 -11.90 -22.00 -49.07
CA GLY A 572 -10.60 -21.52 -49.55
C GLY A 572 -9.46 -21.68 -48.53
N GLU A 573 -8.36 -20.96 -48.76
CA GLU A 573 -7.18 -20.96 -47.90
C GLU A 573 -7.51 -20.42 -46.50
N ARG A 574 -6.95 -21.04 -45.46
CA ARG A 574 -7.28 -20.75 -44.06
C ARG A 574 -7.01 -19.29 -43.70
N GLU A 575 -5.90 -18.75 -44.17
CA GLU A 575 -5.46 -17.37 -43.92
C GLU A 575 -6.39 -16.35 -44.61
N GLN A 576 -6.88 -16.65 -45.81
CA GLN A 576 -7.85 -15.79 -46.52
C GLN A 576 -9.19 -15.76 -45.79
N TYR A 577 -9.63 -16.93 -45.34
CA TYR A 577 -10.82 -17.09 -44.51
C TYR A 577 -10.72 -16.31 -43.19
N GLU A 578 -9.60 -16.44 -42.47
CA GLU A 578 -9.37 -15.77 -41.18
C GLU A 578 -9.14 -14.24 -41.33
N ALA A 579 -8.65 -13.80 -42.49
CA ALA A 579 -8.58 -12.37 -42.83
C ALA A 579 -9.96 -11.73 -42.95
N LEU A 580 -10.95 -12.45 -43.54
CA LEU A 580 -12.34 -11.98 -43.59
C LEU A 580 -12.97 -11.87 -42.19
N ILE A 581 -12.70 -12.83 -41.30
CA ILE A 581 -13.12 -12.72 -39.89
C ILE A 581 -12.50 -11.48 -39.24
N THR A 582 -11.18 -11.28 -39.43
CA THR A 582 -10.46 -10.13 -38.88
C THR A 582 -11.06 -8.81 -39.35
N GLN A 583 -11.38 -8.70 -40.65
CA GLN A 583 -12.03 -7.51 -41.21
C GLN A 583 -13.37 -7.21 -40.53
N GLU A 584 -14.22 -8.23 -40.31
CA GLU A 584 -15.51 -8.05 -39.66
C GLU A 584 -15.39 -7.68 -38.18
N LEU A 585 -14.37 -8.19 -37.49
CA LEU A 585 -14.07 -7.83 -36.10
C LEU A 585 -13.52 -6.40 -35.98
N GLU A 586 -12.58 -6.00 -36.84
CA GLU A 586 -11.99 -4.66 -36.85
C GLU A 586 -13.02 -3.59 -37.22
N LYS A 587 -13.87 -3.86 -38.23
CA LYS A 587 -14.97 -2.98 -38.64
C LYS A 587 -15.89 -2.61 -37.47
N ARG A 588 -16.02 -3.48 -36.47
CA ARG A 588 -16.90 -3.29 -35.29
C ARG A 588 -16.16 -2.90 -34.03
N GLY A 589 -14.87 -2.59 -34.14
CA GLY A 589 -14.03 -2.19 -33.00
C GLY A 589 -14.01 -3.25 -31.91
N ILE A 590 -13.96 -4.53 -32.27
CA ILE A 590 -13.88 -5.63 -31.30
C ILE A 590 -12.57 -5.54 -30.53
N GLU A 591 -12.68 -5.63 -29.21
CA GLU A 591 -11.58 -5.55 -28.25
C GLU A 591 -11.15 -6.94 -27.77
N LEU A 592 -12.09 -7.89 -27.66
CA LEU A 592 -11.86 -9.26 -27.19
C LEU A 592 -12.67 -10.28 -28.02
N ILE A 593 -12.06 -11.42 -28.32
CA ILE A 593 -12.67 -12.53 -29.05
C ILE A 593 -12.94 -13.68 -28.09
N CYS A 594 -14.17 -14.23 -28.10
CA CYS A 594 -14.51 -15.44 -27.36
C CYS A 594 -14.82 -16.59 -28.34
N LEU A 595 -14.10 -17.70 -28.21
CA LEU A 595 -14.38 -18.94 -28.93
C LEU A 595 -15.38 -19.76 -28.09
N ALA A 596 -16.64 -19.78 -28.53
CA ALA A 596 -17.73 -20.43 -27.80
C ALA A 596 -18.23 -21.67 -28.57
N GLY A 597 -17.38 -22.69 -28.65
CA GLY A 597 -17.63 -23.87 -29.51
C GLY A 597 -17.32 -23.60 -30.98
N PHE A 598 -16.22 -22.89 -31.24
CA PHE A 598 -15.69 -22.68 -32.58
C PHE A 598 -14.80 -23.87 -32.96
N MET A 599 -15.30 -24.76 -33.81
CA MET A 599 -14.71 -26.07 -34.11
C MET A 599 -13.59 -25.98 -35.18
N ARG A 600 -12.71 -24.98 -35.06
CA ARG A 600 -11.61 -24.72 -35.99
C ARG A 600 -10.35 -24.34 -35.21
N ILE A 601 -9.22 -24.88 -35.66
CA ILE A 601 -7.90 -24.45 -35.19
C ILE A 601 -7.57 -23.14 -35.93
N LEU A 602 -7.19 -22.10 -35.19
CA LEU A 602 -6.80 -20.81 -35.76
C LEU A 602 -5.35 -20.87 -36.27
N THR A 603 -5.02 -20.16 -37.34
CA THR A 603 -3.62 -20.08 -37.80
C THR A 603 -2.77 -19.23 -36.86
N ALA A 604 -1.44 -19.44 -36.90
CA ALA A 604 -0.49 -18.62 -36.16
C ALA A 604 -0.60 -17.12 -36.52
N SER A 605 -0.94 -16.81 -37.78
CA SER A 605 -1.14 -15.43 -38.24
C SER A 605 -2.29 -14.76 -37.48
N PHE A 606 -3.44 -15.43 -37.38
CA PHE A 606 -4.60 -14.89 -36.68
C PHE A 606 -4.36 -14.78 -35.17
N VAL A 607 -3.79 -15.81 -34.54
CA VAL A 607 -3.48 -15.78 -33.10
C VAL A 607 -2.49 -14.66 -32.78
N ASN A 608 -1.45 -14.46 -33.60
CA ASN A 608 -0.50 -13.37 -33.39
C ASN A 608 -1.13 -11.99 -33.61
N ARG A 609 -2.04 -11.84 -34.58
CA ARG A 609 -2.77 -10.58 -34.81
C ARG A 609 -3.64 -10.19 -33.62
N TRP A 610 -4.27 -11.16 -32.98
CA TRP A 610 -5.15 -10.98 -31.83
C TRP A 610 -4.53 -11.49 -30.52
N LYS A 611 -3.19 -11.40 -30.41
CA LYS A 611 -2.44 -11.93 -29.28
C LYS A 611 -2.96 -11.35 -27.96
N ASN A 612 -3.15 -12.22 -26.97
CA ASN A 612 -3.72 -11.90 -25.65
C ASN A 612 -5.16 -11.36 -25.68
N ARG A 613 -5.87 -11.52 -26.81
CA ARG A 613 -7.24 -11.00 -27.01
C ARG A 613 -8.21 -12.07 -27.49
N ILE A 614 -7.83 -13.34 -27.44
CA ILE A 614 -8.69 -14.48 -27.76
C ILE A 614 -8.81 -15.35 -26.52
N ILE A 615 -10.04 -15.61 -26.08
CA ILE A 615 -10.36 -16.54 -24.99
C ILE A 615 -11.06 -17.76 -25.58
N ASN A 616 -10.55 -18.96 -25.27
CA ASN A 616 -11.20 -20.21 -25.60
C ASN A 616 -11.82 -20.85 -24.35
N ILE A 617 -13.00 -21.46 -24.51
CA ILE A 617 -13.66 -22.26 -23.48
C ILE A 617 -13.52 -23.73 -23.85
N HIS A 618 -12.77 -24.47 -23.05
CA HIS A 618 -12.44 -25.87 -23.28
C HIS A 618 -13.12 -26.79 -22.25
N PRO A 619 -13.78 -27.90 -22.66
CA PRO A 619 -14.52 -28.78 -21.76
C PRO A 619 -13.62 -29.85 -21.11
N SER A 620 -12.49 -29.42 -20.54
CA SER A 620 -11.63 -30.22 -19.66
C SER A 620 -10.84 -29.30 -18.73
N LEU A 621 -10.36 -29.82 -17.60
CA LEU A 621 -9.31 -29.20 -16.79
C LEU A 621 -7.97 -29.35 -17.52
N LEU A 622 -7.60 -28.35 -18.32
CA LEU A 622 -6.30 -28.32 -18.99
C LEU A 622 -5.17 -28.37 -17.95
N PRO A 623 -4.08 -29.13 -18.23
CA PRO A 623 -3.73 -29.76 -19.51
C PRO A 623 -4.23 -31.20 -19.72
N SER A 624 -5.15 -31.73 -18.90
CA SER A 624 -5.46 -33.18 -18.84
C SER A 624 -5.97 -33.81 -20.15
N PHE A 625 -6.95 -33.18 -20.83
CA PHE A 625 -7.49 -33.65 -22.11
C PHE A 625 -7.55 -32.51 -23.11
N LYS A 626 -6.44 -32.25 -23.82
CA LYS A 626 -6.35 -31.26 -24.91
C LYS A 626 -7.10 -31.72 -26.17
N GLY A 627 -7.54 -30.77 -27.00
CA GLY A 627 -8.09 -31.07 -28.33
C GLY A 627 -9.56 -31.52 -28.32
N ALA A 628 -10.01 -32.07 -29.45
CA ALA A 628 -11.41 -32.46 -29.61
C ALA A 628 -11.79 -33.65 -28.70
N HIS A 629 -13.09 -33.78 -28.41
CA HIS A 629 -13.66 -34.92 -27.67
C HIS A 629 -13.19 -35.08 -26.21
N ALA A 630 -12.73 -33.99 -25.57
CA ALA A 630 -12.23 -34.01 -24.20
C ALA A 630 -13.20 -34.64 -23.17
N VAL A 631 -14.51 -34.43 -23.32
CA VAL A 631 -15.55 -35.04 -22.47
C VAL A 631 -15.56 -36.57 -22.62
N LYS A 632 -15.52 -37.06 -23.87
CA LYS A 632 -15.49 -38.51 -24.15
C LYS A 632 -14.23 -39.14 -23.58
N LEU A 633 -13.07 -38.49 -23.75
CA LEU A 633 -11.79 -38.96 -23.20
C LEU A 633 -11.80 -39.00 -21.67
N ALA A 634 -12.42 -38.03 -21.01
CA ALA A 634 -12.57 -38.02 -19.56
C ALA A 634 -13.42 -39.21 -19.06
N LEU A 635 -14.53 -39.51 -19.75
CA LEU A 635 -15.38 -40.66 -19.44
C LEU A 635 -14.66 -42.00 -19.70
N GLU A 636 -13.98 -42.14 -20.84
CA GLU A 636 -13.20 -43.34 -21.18
C GLU A 636 -12.03 -43.58 -20.20
N ALA A 637 -11.42 -42.51 -19.71
CA ALA A 637 -10.37 -42.58 -18.69
C ALA A 637 -10.89 -42.91 -17.28
N GLY A 638 -12.21 -42.89 -17.07
CA GLY A 638 -12.84 -43.18 -15.78
C GLY A 638 -12.46 -42.19 -14.67
N VAL A 639 -12.21 -40.92 -15.02
CA VAL A 639 -11.87 -39.90 -14.01
C VAL A 639 -13.07 -39.66 -13.09
N LYS A 640 -12.82 -39.33 -11.82
CA LYS A 640 -13.89 -38.97 -10.86
C LYS A 640 -14.22 -37.48 -10.87
N VAL A 641 -13.34 -36.67 -11.47
CA VAL A 641 -13.45 -35.22 -11.55
C VAL A 641 -13.02 -34.80 -12.96
N ALA A 642 -13.92 -34.13 -13.67
CA ALA A 642 -13.65 -33.42 -14.91
C ALA A 642 -13.87 -31.92 -14.67
N GLY A 643 -14.04 -31.13 -15.72
CA GLY A 643 -14.29 -29.70 -15.57
C GLY A 643 -14.22 -28.94 -16.88
N CYS A 644 -14.17 -27.62 -16.79
CA CYS A 644 -13.95 -26.75 -17.92
C CYS A 644 -12.84 -25.74 -17.62
N THR A 645 -12.21 -25.23 -18.68
CA THR A 645 -11.15 -24.23 -18.61
C THR A 645 -11.49 -23.07 -19.53
N ALA A 646 -11.43 -21.85 -19.02
CA ALA A 646 -11.28 -20.66 -19.84
C ALA A 646 -9.79 -20.30 -19.90
N HIS A 647 -9.23 -20.16 -21.10
CA HIS A 647 -7.81 -19.84 -21.30
C HIS A 647 -7.62 -18.90 -22.49
N PHE A 648 -6.49 -18.19 -22.51
CA PHE A 648 -6.11 -17.43 -23.70
C PHE A 648 -5.71 -18.39 -24.82
N ALA A 649 -6.18 -18.19 -26.05
CA ALA A 649 -5.73 -19.01 -27.17
C ALA A 649 -4.27 -18.68 -27.53
N ASP A 650 -3.48 -19.71 -27.77
CA ASP A 650 -2.10 -19.64 -28.28
C ASP A 650 -1.98 -20.40 -29.61
N VAL A 651 -0.83 -20.30 -30.28
CA VAL A 651 -0.52 -20.99 -31.53
C VAL A 651 -0.53 -22.50 -31.33
N GLU A 652 -0.04 -22.96 -30.18
CA GLU A 652 -0.20 -24.35 -29.76
C GLU A 652 -1.59 -24.55 -29.16
N VAL A 653 -2.28 -25.58 -29.64
CA VAL A 653 -3.65 -25.92 -29.23
C VAL A 653 -3.70 -26.19 -27.73
N ASP A 654 -4.60 -25.48 -27.03
CA ASP A 654 -4.87 -25.63 -25.60
C ASP A 654 -3.63 -25.49 -24.69
N ALA A 655 -2.67 -24.67 -25.10
CA ALA A 655 -1.43 -24.40 -24.36
C ALA A 655 -1.37 -23.00 -23.73
N GLY A 656 -2.32 -22.12 -24.03
CA GLY A 656 -2.26 -20.75 -23.54
C GLY A 656 -2.62 -20.61 -22.06
N ALA A 657 -2.34 -19.43 -21.52
CA ALA A 657 -2.47 -19.16 -20.09
C ALA A 657 -3.91 -19.36 -19.61
N ILE A 658 -4.07 -20.14 -18.54
CA ILE A 658 -5.35 -20.42 -17.90
C ILE A 658 -5.84 -19.16 -17.21
N ILE A 659 -7.10 -18.81 -17.45
CA ILE A 659 -7.79 -17.67 -16.83
C ILE A 659 -8.62 -18.16 -15.65
N ALA A 660 -9.39 -19.23 -15.85
CA ALA A 660 -10.25 -19.83 -14.83
C ALA A 660 -10.51 -21.31 -15.14
N GLN A 661 -10.73 -22.09 -14.10
CA GLN A 661 -11.15 -23.49 -14.19
C GLN A 661 -12.24 -23.79 -13.18
N GLU A 662 -13.17 -24.64 -13.57
CA GLU A 662 -14.21 -25.15 -12.68
C GLU A 662 -14.32 -26.65 -12.79
N THR A 663 -14.48 -27.31 -11.66
CA THR A 663 -14.55 -28.78 -11.57
C THR A 663 -15.98 -29.28 -11.63
N VAL A 664 -16.17 -30.45 -12.23
CA VAL A 664 -17.46 -31.15 -12.28
C VAL A 664 -17.21 -32.60 -11.87
N PRO A 665 -17.95 -33.15 -10.90
CA PRO A 665 -17.84 -34.57 -10.56
C PRO A 665 -18.30 -35.42 -11.75
N VAL A 666 -17.63 -36.56 -11.95
CA VAL A 666 -18.04 -37.57 -12.93
C VAL A 666 -18.50 -38.80 -12.16
N TYR A 667 -19.76 -39.16 -12.33
CA TYR A 667 -20.40 -40.30 -11.69
C TYR A 667 -20.27 -41.55 -12.56
N LYS A 668 -20.44 -42.71 -11.93
CA LYS A 668 -20.25 -44.02 -12.57
C LYS A 668 -21.18 -44.26 -13.77
N ASP A 669 -22.33 -43.60 -13.80
CA ASP A 669 -23.38 -43.78 -14.79
C ASP A 669 -23.48 -42.61 -15.79
N ASP A 670 -22.53 -41.67 -15.79
CA ASP A 670 -22.48 -40.55 -16.76
C ASP A 670 -22.11 -41.05 -18.18
N THR A 671 -22.72 -40.48 -19.23
CA THR A 671 -22.57 -40.88 -20.65
C THR A 671 -22.27 -39.74 -21.61
#